data_AF-A0A1F7F0R3-F1
#
_entry.id   AF-A0A1F7F0R3-F1
#
_cell.length_a   1.000
_cell.length_b   1.000
_cell.length_c   1.000
_cell.angle_alpha   90.00
_cell.angle_beta   90.00
_cell.angle_gamma   90.00
#
_symmetry.space_group_name_H-M   'P 1'
#
loop_
_entity.id
_entity.type
_entity.pdbx_description
1 polymer ?
#
loop_
_entity_poly.entity_id
_entity_poly.type
_entity_poly.pdbx_seq_one_letter_code
_entity_poly.pdbx_strand_id
1 'polypeptide(L)'
;MRTSITVIVVLVFASLLQAALSTHSFTNKASRGSHPSTLTYSSGRVIIDLSAISNATVYRAILDPNRRYGNSGASSDKTYAMQNMIIISKAGDTLEVIGPRYRTLDATAAIQATLGAAGTRCTLTVANAAGLGGDGAMISLDVMCDQAAASPITQVDSAAARFNNGDAMITFREVDPIFTSSSITCDQYNTEYNARFTSSTGADWSGAMEKVRYRIYRSTQPLISEGALAAAQLVDEIKPLTCWDAPYYGSGNCTGTKVVPLYPVDSLVLATPGTGIYLDRYKGASSETFFYFVSHTIDGAEDFSTLTQGANATNSVVETSGPGMVLLREVQSNVSFMYVNNCTLYYYVRWEAPPYNNMPSSPYDYLVGVPSNVKRPKPMAQISLHCWGGSINACYGWWYRANEGGLIISTNQFPYDWWTAYHENNGTIKSIADGTVQPFTEARYLSFLYYFAVPAFNIDVERVHVVGSSMGGSGTSLWGIRSGHIFSHLISWVGVHIPKESPTYTGSFIGSFGDTSWHCLFSNPQMEQFGYPLITRADSVEVWDYWDNTKWLAANPAVETPWMSNCNGTNDNGIGWPQAWKNAKAMIATKRGNNFNWDIHAHSTRAIVLGHLNERDSDLDFRKNQSYPALTNGSLDDSLGTVPWGHDSVGSSNAYVMWDVSTVVDEPLQWEMSLWLISAALQATETVDITPRRLQQLTHGAGSTYTWSWDEGATVIASGNTTADVDGLITIPGLTLSKTHRTLKITCDDCVAGSAAAAADVGIPELRVTPNPFNPSTMLFVSGMHGRVSLQIYNINGRMVENMTPHLVNGHAVWDASKLPSGIYMIKAVAGNRVLVKRAVLVK
;
A
#
# COMPACT_ATOMS: atom_id res chain seq x y z
N MET A 1 85.03 -26.33 -31.97
CA MET A 1 83.82 -25.76 -32.61
C MET A 1 82.59 -26.29 -31.90
N ARG A 2 81.86 -25.42 -31.20
CA ARG A 2 80.39 -25.41 -31.03
C ARG A 2 80.02 -24.32 -30.01
N THR A 3 79.87 -23.14 -30.59
CA THR A 3 78.97 -22.02 -30.30
C THR A 3 78.17 -22.05 -28.98
N SER A 4 78.50 -21.08 -28.13
CA SER A 4 77.63 -20.53 -27.08
C SER A 4 76.46 -19.77 -27.71
N ILE A 5 75.23 -20.07 -27.31
CA ILE A 5 74.05 -19.26 -27.59
C ILE A 5 73.53 -18.75 -26.25
N THR A 6 73.81 -17.48 -25.97
CA THR A 6 73.21 -16.73 -24.88
C THR A 6 71.85 -16.24 -25.37
N VAL A 7 70.77 -16.87 -24.89
CA VAL A 7 69.40 -16.38 -25.12
C VAL A 7 69.11 -15.31 -24.07
N ILE A 8 69.11 -14.05 -24.49
CA ILE A 8 68.58 -12.92 -23.70
C ILE A 8 67.05 -13.02 -23.80
N VAL A 9 66.41 -13.50 -22.74
CA VAL A 9 64.95 -13.38 -22.57
C VAL A 9 64.68 -11.96 -22.09
N VAL A 10 64.27 -11.08 -23.00
CA VAL A 10 63.67 -9.79 -22.66
C VAL A 10 62.25 -10.09 -22.18
N LEU A 11 62.09 -10.24 -20.86
CA LEU A 11 60.79 -10.16 -20.21
C LEU A 11 60.31 -8.71 -20.31
N VAL A 12 59.54 -8.41 -21.36
CA VAL A 12 58.69 -7.22 -21.38
C VAL A 12 57.60 -7.47 -20.35
N PHE A 13 57.82 -7.00 -19.12
CA PHE A 13 56.71 -6.71 -18.22
C PHE A 13 55.95 -5.53 -18.85
N ALA A 14 55.03 -5.86 -19.76
CA ALA A 14 53.89 -5.00 -19.97
C ALA A 14 53.08 -5.12 -18.68
N SER A 15 53.31 -4.21 -17.74
CA SER A 15 52.29 -3.84 -16.78
C SER A 15 51.11 -3.36 -17.64
N LEU A 16 50.17 -4.27 -17.93
CA LEU A 16 48.81 -3.89 -18.22
C LEU A 16 48.40 -3.07 -17.00
N LEU A 17 48.51 -1.75 -17.12
CA LEU A 17 47.80 -0.79 -16.27
C LEU A 17 46.33 -1.16 -16.47
N GLN A 18 45.85 -2.05 -15.63
CA GLN A 18 44.44 -2.35 -15.55
C GLN A 18 43.80 -1.04 -15.12
N ALA A 19 43.07 -0.44 -16.05
CA ALA A 19 42.55 0.90 -15.90
C ALA A 19 41.50 0.86 -14.77
N ALA A 20 41.77 1.57 -13.69
CA ALA A 20 40.97 1.49 -12.48
C ALA A 20 39.55 1.97 -12.77
N LEU A 21 38.53 1.19 -12.45
CA LEU A 21 37.13 1.59 -12.64
C LEU A 21 36.75 2.67 -11.61
N SER A 22 36.05 3.72 -12.03
CA SER A 22 35.52 4.73 -11.11
C SER A 22 34.32 5.47 -11.68
N THR A 23 33.63 6.26 -10.85
CA THR A 23 32.64 7.24 -11.32
C THR A 23 33.18 8.64 -11.11
N HIS A 24 33.29 9.42 -12.19
CA HIS A 24 33.64 10.84 -12.14
C HIS A 24 32.37 11.70 -12.18
N SER A 25 32.24 12.65 -11.25
CA SER A 25 31.13 13.60 -11.24
C SER A 25 31.52 14.98 -11.80
N PHE A 26 30.72 15.48 -12.73
CA PHE A 26 30.86 16.79 -13.37
C PHE A 26 29.71 17.69 -12.88
N THR A 27 30.03 18.81 -12.23
CA THR A 27 28.99 19.63 -11.55
C THR A 27 28.99 21.09 -12.01
N ASN A 28 27.87 21.77 -11.73
CA ASN A 28 27.73 23.22 -11.90
C ASN A 28 28.20 24.03 -10.69
N LYS A 29 28.90 23.42 -9.73
CA LYS A 29 29.35 24.06 -8.49
C LYS A 29 30.86 24.19 -8.46
N ALA A 30 31.34 25.29 -7.88
CA ALA A 30 32.76 25.63 -7.89
C ALA A 30 33.65 24.75 -7.02
N SER A 31 33.07 23.97 -6.10
CA SER A 31 33.81 23.21 -5.10
C SER A 31 33.20 21.83 -4.82
N ARG A 32 32.44 21.27 -5.74
CA ARG A 32 31.74 19.97 -5.57
C ARG A 32 31.94 19.06 -6.77
N GLY A 33 31.92 17.75 -6.51
CA GLY A 33 32.17 16.70 -7.49
C GLY A 33 33.65 16.55 -7.87
N SER A 34 33.96 15.51 -8.65
CA SER A 34 35.32 15.25 -9.16
C SER A 34 35.85 16.40 -10.00
N HIS A 35 34.97 17.00 -10.81
CA HIS A 35 35.28 18.04 -11.78
C HIS A 35 34.32 19.23 -11.58
N PRO A 36 34.62 20.15 -10.65
CA PRO A 36 33.78 21.31 -10.36
C PRO A 36 33.75 22.31 -11.53
N SER A 37 32.64 23.04 -11.67
CA SER A 37 32.40 24.05 -12.72
C SER A 37 32.54 23.57 -14.17
N THR A 38 32.47 22.25 -14.41
CA THR A 38 32.58 21.67 -15.76
C THR A 38 31.24 21.40 -16.41
N LEU A 39 30.14 21.52 -15.66
CA LEU A 39 28.77 21.47 -16.16
C LEU A 39 28.12 22.84 -16.05
N THR A 40 27.45 23.28 -17.11
CA THR A 40 26.68 24.53 -17.11
C THR A 40 25.29 24.31 -17.69
N TYR A 41 24.29 24.99 -17.14
CA TYR A 41 22.95 25.05 -17.72
C TYR A 41 22.59 26.51 -18.00
N SER A 42 22.50 26.87 -19.29
CA SER A 42 22.11 28.20 -19.72
C SER A 42 21.51 28.15 -21.13
N SER A 43 20.63 29.10 -21.45
CA SER A 43 20.03 29.24 -22.78
C SER A 43 19.44 27.93 -23.35
N GLY A 44 18.78 27.12 -22.49
CA GLY A 44 18.16 25.85 -22.88
C GLY A 44 19.15 24.74 -23.22
N ARG A 45 20.40 24.82 -22.76
CA ARG A 45 21.44 23.82 -23.02
C ARG A 45 22.16 23.42 -21.74
N VAL A 46 22.31 22.12 -21.52
CA VAL A 46 23.26 21.58 -20.55
C VAL A 46 24.54 21.28 -21.31
N ILE A 47 25.64 21.90 -20.91
CA ILE A 47 26.94 21.72 -21.55
C ILE A 47 27.92 21.17 -20.53
N ILE A 48 28.59 20.08 -20.88
CA ILE A 48 29.52 19.36 -20.03
C ILE A 48 30.90 19.28 -20.69
N ASP A 49 31.94 19.65 -19.95
CA ASP A 49 33.34 19.45 -20.31
C ASP A 49 33.87 18.14 -19.73
N LEU A 50 34.06 17.16 -20.62
CA LEU A 50 34.52 15.80 -20.34
C LEU A 50 36.02 15.61 -20.58
N SER A 51 36.79 16.69 -20.77
CA SER A 51 38.23 16.61 -21.08
C SER A 51 39.03 15.78 -20.06
N ALA A 52 38.62 15.81 -18.79
CA ALA A 52 39.27 15.07 -17.72
C ALA A 52 39.16 13.53 -17.84
N ILE A 53 38.21 13.02 -18.65
CA ILE A 53 38.05 11.59 -18.95
C ILE A 53 38.17 11.34 -20.46
N SER A 54 38.95 12.17 -21.17
CA SER A 54 39.17 11.98 -22.60
C SER A 54 39.71 10.58 -22.91
N ASN A 55 39.15 9.94 -23.94
CA ASN A 55 39.46 8.56 -24.36
C ASN A 55 39.02 7.46 -23.38
N ALA A 56 38.26 7.77 -22.33
CA ALA A 56 37.72 6.75 -21.43
C ALA A 56 36.60 5.93 -22.11
N THR A 57 36.54 4.65 -21.78
CA THR A 57 35.39 3.78 -22.03
C THR A 57 34.31 4.08 -21.00
N VAL A 58 33.15 4.55 -21.45
CA VAL A 58 32.02 4.86 -20.57
C VAL A 58 31.09 3.66 -20.46
N TYR A 59 30.82 3.24 -19.23
CA TYR A 59 29.91 2.14 -18.91
C TYR A 59 28.52 2.63 -18.53
N ARG A 60 28.43 3.79 -17.86
CA ARG A 60 27.18 4.41 -17.44
C ARG A 60 27.36 5.91 -17.27
N ALA A 61 26.36 6.70 -17.65
CA ALA A 61 26.30 8.11 -17.31
C ALA A 61 24.90 8.51 -16.80
N ILE A 62 24.84 9.08 -15.60
CA ILE A 62 23.60 9.48 -14.94
C ILE A 62 23.58 11.00 -14.81
N LEU A 63 22.61 11.65 -15.44
CA LEU A 63 22.36 13.07 -15.24
C LEU A 63 21.39 13.24 -14.08
N ASP A 64 21.86 13.83 -12.99
CA ASP A 64 21.02 14.22 -11.86
C ASP A 64 20.63 15.70 -12.01
N PRO A 65 19.36 16.01 -12.34
CA PRO A 65 18.89 17.39 -12.34
C PRO A 65 18.88 18.00 -10.94
N ASN A 66 18.97 17.14 -9.91
CA ASN A 66 18.96 17.43 -8.48
C ASN A 66 17.80 18.37 -8.10
N ARG A 67 16.66 18.15 -8.76
CA ARG A 67 15.45 18.95 -8.58
C ARG A 67 15.01 18.80 -7.13
N ARG A 68 15.10 19.91 -6.39
CA ARG A 68 14.78 20.06 -4.96
C ARG A 68 13.47 19.37 -4.59
N TYR A 69 12.46 19.54 -5.45
CA TYR A 69 11.14 18.94 -5.30
C TYR A 69 10.95 17.84 -6.34
N GLY A 70 10.70 16.61 -5.88
CA GLY A 70 9.94 15.67 -6.70
C GLY A 70 8.51 16.20 -6.87
N ASN A 71 7.74 15.66 -7.80
CA ASN A 71 6.36 16.06 -7.99
C ASN A 71 5.53 15.74 -6.74
N SER A 72 4.77 16.71 -6.26
CA SER A 72 3.70 16.49 -5.29
C SER A 72 2.43 17.15 -5.84
N GLY A 73 1.25 16.72 -5.39
CA GLY A 73 -0.01 17.33 -5.81
C GLY A 73 -0.27 18.72 -5.20
N ALA A 74 0.52 19.13 -4.20
CA ALA A 74 0.33 20.37 -3.43
C ALA A 74 1.26 21.51 -3.85
N SER A 75 0.91 22.75 -3.48
CA SER A 75 1.78 23.94 -3.64
C SER A 75 2.95 23.92 -2.66
N SER A 76 4.15 24.41 -2.97
CA SER A 76 4.60 25.19 -4.14
C SER A 76 4.98 24.35 -5.39
N ASP A 77 4.79 23.03 -5.38
CA ASP A 77 5.31 22.12 -6.42
C ASP A 77 4.43 22.00 -7.66
N LYS A 78 3.25 22.65 -7.67
CA LYS A 78 2.28 22.61 -8.77
C LYS A 78 2.85 23.07 -10.12
N THR A 79 3.84 23.96 -10.13
CA THR A 79 4.33 24.62 -11.36
C THR A 79 4.79 23.64 -12.42
N TYR A 80 5.41 22.52 -12.01
CA TYR A 80 5.99 21.53 -12.94
C TYR A 80 5.37 20.14 -12.78
N ALA A 81 4.41 19.97 -11.88
CA ALA A 81 3.83 18.66 -11.58
C ALA A 81 3.16 18.01 -12.80
N MET A 82 2.60 18.82 -13.71
CA MET A 82 1.95 18.38 -14.95
C MET A 82 2.88 18.38 -16.17
N GLN A 83 4.19 18.60 -15.98
CA GLN A 83 5.15 18.74 -17.08
C GLN A 83 6.21 17.65 -17.04
N ASN A 84 6.57 17.14 -18.21
CA ASN A 84 7.73 16.26 -18.36
C ASN A 84 9.01 17.06 -18.52
N MET A 85 10.07 16.63 -17.83
CA MET A 85 11.42 17.08 -18.11
C MET A 85 11.91 16.40 -19.38
N ILE A 86 12.20 17.18 -20.42
CA ILE A 86 12.60 16.67 -21.73
C ILE A 86 13.98 17.23 -22.06
N ILE A 87 14.98 16.36 -22.01
CA ILE A 87 16.36 16.65 -22.36
C ILE A 87 16.72 15.75 -23.55
N ILE A 88 17.34 16.32 -24.57
CA ILE A 88 17.59 15.70 -25.87
C ILE A 88 19.09 15.70 -26.15
N SER A 89 19.63 14.55 -26.56
CA SER A 89 21.02 14.39 -26.97
C SER A 89 21.32 15.12 -28.28
N LYS A 90 22.61 15.25 -28.64
CA LYS A 90 23.00 15.80 -29.95
C LYS A 90 22.50 14.94 -31.13
N ALA A 91 22.27 13.64 -30.91
CA ALA A 91 21.73 12.73 -31.91
C ALA A 91 20.21 12.89 -32.11
N GLY A 92 19.52 13.62 -31.22
CA GLY A 92 18.07 13.83 -31.28
C GLY A 92 17.26 12.92 -30.35
N ASP A 93 17.91 12.07 -29.56
CA ASP A 93 17.25 11.14 -28.64
C ASP A 93 16.89 11.82 -27.32
N THR A 94 15.67 11.59 -26.83
CA THR A 94 15.27 12.02 -25.48
C THR A 94 15.91 11.12 -24.43
N LEU A 95 16.52 11.71 -23.40
CA LEU A 95 17.10 10.97 -22.29
C LEU A 95 15.99 10.30 -21.46
N GLU A 96 16.17 9.03 -21.13
CA GLU A 96 15.19 8.26 -20.37
C GLU A 96 15.28 8.55 -18.87
N VAL A 97 14.13 8.59 -18.18
CA VAL A 97 14.08 8.74 -16.72
C VAL A 97 14.35 7.39 -16.05
N ILE A 98 15.34 7.33 -15.16
CA ILE A 98 15.85 6.09 -14.56
C ILE A 98 15.02 5.66 -13.34
N GLY A 99 14.45 4.46 -13.38
CA GLY A 99 13.87 3.78 -12.22
C GLY A 99 14.96 3.23 -11.26
N PRO A 100 14.62 2.86 -10.02
CA PRO A 100 13.26 2.74 -9.50
C PRO A 100 12.69 4.05 -8.89
N ARG A 101 13.53 5.05 -8.62
CA ARG A 101 13.07 6.32 -7.99
C ARG A 101 12.60 7.38 -8.98
N TYR A 102 12.94 7.25 -10.26
CA TYR A 102 12.57 8.19 -11.32
C TYR A 102 12.95 9.64 -10.97
N ARG A 103 14.22 9.84 -10.58
CA ARG A 103 14.79 11.15 -10.20
C ARG A 103 15.90 11.65 -11.10
N THR A 104 16.50 10.74 -11.86
CA THR A 104 17.68 10.99 -12.69
C THR A 104 17.40 10.54 -14.12
N LEU A 105 18.27 10.94 -15.06
CA LEU A 105 18.14 10.64 -16.48
C LEU A 105 19.36 9.85 -16.97
N ASP A 106 19.14 8.91 -17.89
CA ASP A 106 20.20 8.15 -18.53
C ASP A 106 20.83 8.97 -19.66
N ALA A 107 22.10 9.33 -19.47
CA ALA A 107 22.90 10.06 -20.45
C ALA A 107 23.96 9.17 -21.12
N THR A 108 24.00 7.86 -20.84
CA THR A 108 25.07 6.93 -21.22
C THR A 108 25.40 7.01 -22.71
N ALA A 109 24.41 6.85 -23.57
CA ALA A 109 24.60 6.89 -25.03
C ALA A 109 25.10 8.26 -25.51
N ALA A 110 24.62 9.36 -24.92
CA ALA A 110 25.02 10.71 -25.30
C ALA A 110 26.50 10.99 -24.96
N ILE A 111 26.98 10.48 -23.82
CA ILE A 111 28.37 10.62 -23.40
C ILE A 111 29.28 9.70 -24.24
N GLN A 112 28.88 8.45 -24.44
CA GLN A 112 29.60 7.51 -25.31
C GLN A 112 29.78 8.07 -26.73
N ALA A 113 28.72 8.63 -27.32
CA ALA A 113 28.79 9.25 -28.65
C ALA A 113 29.73 10.47 -28.69
N THR A 114 29.80 11.25 -27.61
CA THR A 114 30.67 12.43 -27.52
C THR A 114 32.14 12.02 -27.48
N LEU A 115 32.51 11.12 -26.55
CA LEU A 115 33.90 10.69 -26.37
C LEU A 115 34.38 9.79 -27.53
N GLY A 116 33.51 8.94 -28.08
CA GLY A 116 33.82 8.09 -29.23
C GLY A 116 34.14 8.86 -30.51
N ALA A 117 33.66 10.10 -30.63
CA ALA A 117 34.02 11.02 -31.71
C ALA A 117 35.31 11.83 -31.42
N ALA A 118 36.10 11.43 -30.42
CA ALA A 118 37.23 12.18 -29.86
C ALA A 118 36.86 13.61 -29.40
N GLY A 119 35.58 13.87 -29.14
CA GLY A 119 35.09 15.13 -28.61
C GLY A 119 35.13 15.14 -27.09
N THR A 120 35.41 16.30 -26.49
CA THR A 120 35.41 16.48 -25.03
C THR A 120 34.25 17.33 -24.53
N ARG A 121 33.43 17.90 -25.42
CA ARG A 121 32.32 18.78 -25.05
C ARG A 121 30.99 18.15 -25.42
N CYS A 122 30.23 17.72 -24.41
CA CYS A 122 28.87 17.22 -24.60
C CYS A 122 27.89 18.40 -24.52
N THR A 123 26.86 18.42 -25.38
CA THR A 123 25.78 19.40 -25.33
C THR A 123 24.45 18.68 -25.43
N LEU A 124 23.62 18.87 -24.41
CA LEU A 124 22.25 18.38 -24.34
C LEU A 124 21.30 19.56 -24.49
N THR A 125 20.27 19.40 -25.31
CA THR A 125 19.23 20.40 -25.53
C THR A 125 18.10 20.18 -24.54
N VAL A 126 17.68 21.22 -23.82
CA VAL A 126 16.57 21.17 -22.88
C VAL A 126 15.31 21.66 -23.59
N ALA A 127 14.50 20.74 -24.07
CA ALA A 127 13.25 21.06 -24.75
C ALA A 127 12.14 21.45 -23.76
N ASN A 128 12.12 20.82 -22.58
CA ASN A 128 11.32 21.27 -21.44
C ASN A 128 12.12 21.08 -20.15
N ALA A 129 12.34 22.17 -19.42
CA ALA A 129 13.14 22.16 -18.20
C ALA A 129 12.41 21.48 -17.03
N ALA A 130 11.08 21.65 -16.91
CA ALA A 130 10.27 21.15 -15.80
C ALA A 130 10.99 21.19 -14.42
N GLY A 131 11.59 22.34 -14.08
CA GLY A 131 12.32 22.56 -12.82
C GLY A 131 13.82 22.26 -12.83
N LEU A 132 14.44 21.91 -13.97
CA LEU A 132 15.89 21.74 -14.10
C LEU A 132 16.64 23.02 -13.70
N GLY A 133 17.61 22.88 -12.78
CA GLY A 133 18.46 23.98 -12.31
C GLY A 133 17.75 25.05 -11.46
N GLY A 134 16.48 24.85 -11.09
CA GLY A 134 15.76 25.75 -10.19
C GLY A 134 16.39 25.84 -8.80
N ASP A 135 16.16 26.95 -8.10
CA ASP A 135 16.59 27.21 -6.71
C ASP A 135 18.11 27.04 -6.43
N GLY A 136 18.95 27.10 -7.47
CA GLY A 136 20.40 26.89 -7.31
C GLY A 136 20.77 25.44 -7.02
N ALA A 137 20.01 24.46 -7.52
CA ALA A 137 20.34 23.04 -7.43
C ALA A 137 21.75 22.73 -7.97
N MET A 138 22.42 21.76 -7.35
CA MET A 138 23.67 21.17 -7.84
C MET A 138 23.34 20.14 -8.92
N ILE A 139 23.36 20.55 -10.18
CA ILE A 139 23.21 19.64 -11.31
C ILE A 139 24.51 18.86 -11.44
N SER A 140 24.43 17.53 -11.55
CA SER A 140 25.59 16.67 -11.76
C SER A 140 25.38 15.70 -12.91
N LEU A 141 26.48 15.38 -13.59
CA LEU A 141 26.58 14.23 -14.47
C LEU A 141 27.61 13.28 -13.85
N ASP A 142 27.18 12.08 -13.50
CA ASP A 142 28.04 11.05 -12.91
C ASP A 142 28.37 10.01 -13.98
N VAL A 143 29.64 9.90 -14.36
CA VAL A 143 30.12 9.06 -15.46
C VAL A 143 31.02 7.94 -14.94
N MET A 144 30.51 6.71 -14.97
CA MET A 144 31.26 5.49 -14.67
C MET A 144 32.11 5.09 -15.88
N CYS A 145 33.43 5.02 -15.70
CA CYS A 145 34.37 4.74 -16.77
C CYS A 145 35.64 4.02 -16.30
N ASP A 146 36.46 3.59 -17.25
CA ASP A 146 37.76 2.92 -17.03
C ASP A 146 38.89 3.91 -16.71
N GLN A 147 38.64 4.91 -15.86
CA GLN A 147 39.65 5.86 -15.39
C GLN A 147 39.69 5.87 -13.87
N ALA A 148 40.90 6.01 -13.33
CA ALA A 148 41.08 6.07 -11.88
C ALA A 148 40.32 7.26 -11.29
N ALA A 149 39.79 7.07 -10.08
CA ALA A 149 39.08 8.11 -9.36
C ALA A 149 39.95 9.37 -9.25
N ALA A 150 39.33 10.54 -9.45
CA ALA A 150 40.04 11.83 -9.40
C ALA A 150 40.72 12.08 -8.03
N SER A 151 40.11 11.54 -6.97
CA SER A 151 40.64 11.48 -5.62
C SER A 151 40.21 10.15 -4.98
N PRO A 152 41.02 9.56 -4.07
CA PRO A 152 40.61 8.37 -3.33
C PRO A 152 39.32 8.60 -2.53
N ILE A 153 38.38 7.65 -2.57
CA ILE A 153 37.14 7.69 -1.78
C ILE A 153 37.05 6.45 -0.91
N THR A 154 37.03 6.66 0.41
CA THR A 154 36.82 5.58 1.38
C THR A 154 35.52 4.84 1.09
N GLN A 155 35.60 3.52 0.93
CA GLN A 155 34.44 2.66 0.69
C GLN A 155 33.87 2.11 2.00
N VAL A 156 32.62 1.64 1.93
CA VAL A 156 31.95 0.96 3.04
C VAL A 156 32.68 -0.33 3.44
N ASP A 157 32.40 -0.82 4.64
CA ASP A 157 32.79 -2.16 5.08
C ASP A 157 31.58 -3.01 5.50
N SER A 158 31.85 -4.28 5.81
CA SER A 158 30.87 -5.22 6.37
C SER A 158 29.60 -5.38 5.53
N ALA A 159 29.69 -5.23 4.20
CA ALA A 159 28.59 -5.47 3.30
C ALA A 159 28.14 -6.95 3.35
N ALA A 160 26.88 -7.16 3.70
CA ALA A 160 26.25 -8.46 3.80
C ALA A 160 24.86 -8.44 3.16
N ALA A 161 24.47 -9.57 2.56
CA ALA A 161 23.13 -9.78 2.04
C ALA A 161 22.51 -11.03 2.68
N ARG A 162 21.22 -10.95 3.01
CA ARG A 162 20.41 -12.10 3.40
C ARG A 162 19.05 -12.04 2.73
N PHE A 163 18.50 -13.20 2.39
CA PHE A 163 17.20 -13.28 1.72
C PHE A 163 16.14 -13.85 2.65
N ASN A 164 14.93 -13.27 2.63
CA ASN A 164 13.75 -13.85 3.25
C ASN A 164 12.48 -13.39 2.53
N ASN A 165 11.60 -14.35 2.20
CA ASN A 165 10.22 -14.13 1.78
C ASN A 165 10.00 -13.07 0.67
N GLY A 166 10.86 -13.05 -0.35
CA GLY A 166 10.74 -12.12 -1.48
C GLY A 166 11.70 -10.93 -1.41
N ASP A 167 12.44 -10.77 -0.33
CA ASP A 167 13.33 -9.64 -0.10
C ASP A 167 14.76 -10.04 0.20
N ALA A 168 15.71 -9.45 -0.52
CA ALA A 168 17.11 -9.42 -0.11
C ALA A 168 17.35 -8.17 0.74
N MET A 169 17.73 -8.35 2.01
CA MET A 169 18.20 -7.28 2.87
C MET A 169 19.71 -7.17 2.73
N ILE A 170 20.17 -5.98 2.34
CA ILE A 170 21.56 -5.59 2.23
C ILE A 170 21.88 -4.66 3.40
N THR A 171 22.91 -5.03 4.16
CA THR A 171 23.43 -4.25 5.29
C THR A 171 24.90 -3.94 5.08
N PHE A 172 25.37 -2.80 5.59
CA PHE A 172 26.77 -2.38 5.50
C PHE A 172 27.08 -1.37 6.62
N ARG A 173 28.36 -1.12 6.89
CA ARG A 173 28.79 -0.02 7.76
C ARG A 173 28.92 1.26 6.93
N GLU A 174 28.17 2.28 7.32
CA GLU A 174 28.29 3.64 6.77
C GLU A 174 29.71 4.19 7.03
N VAL A 175 30.24 4.93 6.06
CA VAL A 175 31.50 5.66 6.20
C VAL A 175 31.24 6.93 7.01
N ASP A 176 32.04 7.16 8.05
CA ASP A 176 31.91 8.31 8.96
C ASP A 176 30.46 8.58 9.39
N PRO A 177 29.81 7.63 10.08
CA PRO A 177 28.38 7.71 10.36
C PRO A 177 28.06 8.95 11.20
N ILE A 178 27.00 9.65 10.81
CA ILE A 178 26.53 10.89 11.46
C ILE A 178 26.30 10.68 12.96
N PHE A 179 25.78 9.51 13.34
CA PHE A 179 25.57 9.13 14.73
C PHE A 179 26.31 7.83 15.06
N THR A 180 27.11 7.88 16.13
CA THR A 180 27.81 6.71 16.69
C THR A 180 27.22 6.26 18.04
N SER A 181 26.41 7.09 18.67
CA SER A 181 25.69 6.76 19.91
C SER A 181 24.58 5.74 19.65
N SER A 182 24.42 4.77 20.55
CA SER A 182 23.32 3.80 20.53
C SER A 182 21.96 4.40 20.89
N SER A 183 21.92 5.66 21.31
CA SER A 183 20.70 6.38 21.63
C SER A 183 20.86 7.83 21.20
N ILE A 184 19.95 8.32 20.36
CA ILE A 184 19.84 9.72 19.95
C ILE A 184 18.41 10.21 20.18
N THR A 185 18.25 11.49 20.47
CA THR A 185 16.93 12.11 20.57
C THR A 185 16.40 12.49 19.20
N CYS A 186 15.09 12.65 19.09
CA CYS A 186 14.43 13.19 17.91
C CYS A 186 14.96 14.57 17.52
N ASP A 187 15.26 15.45 18.47
CA ASP A 187 15.86 16.76 18.17
C ASP A 187 17.27 16.63 17.56
N GLN A 188 18.10 15.71 18.06
CA GLN A 188 19.41 15.42 17.48
C GLN A 188 19.27 14.88 16.05
N TYR A 189 18.40 13.88 15.85
CA TYR A 189 18.12 13.32 14.53
C TYR A 189 17.62 14.38 13.54
N ASN A 190 16.58 15.14 13.93
CA ASN A 190 15.98 16.15 13.07
C ASN A 190 16.95 17.28 12.73
N THR A 191 17.84 17.67 13.64
CA THR A 191 18.84 18.71 13.37
C THR A 191 19.75 18.30 12.20
N GLU A 192 20.32 17.10 12.26
CA GLU A 192 21.19 16.59 11.19
C GLU A 192 20.41 16.27 9.92
N TYR A 193 19.24 15.62 10.05
CA TYR A 193 18.42 15.26 8.90
C TYR A 193 17.93 16.50 8.15
N ASN A 194 17.47 17.54 8.86
CA ASN A 194 16.96 18.78 8.25
C ASN A 194 18.07 19.65 7.65
N ALA A 195 19.26 19.66 8.24
CA ALA A 195 20.41 20.36 7.68
C ALA A 195 20.88 19.74 6.35
N ARG A 196 20.65 18.44 6.16
CA ARG A 196 21.15 17.68 5.00
C ARG A 196 20.10 17.46 3.93
N PHE A 197 18.95 16.88 4.30
CA PHE A 197 18.12 16.08 3.40
C PHE A 197 16.73 16.63 3.09
N THR A 198 16.25 17.64 3.82
CA THR A 198 14.92 18.20 3.58
C THR A 198 14.92 19.16 2.41
N SER A 199 13.76 19.29 1.76
CA SER A 199 13.60 20.26 0.69
C SER A 199 13.73 21.70 1.22
N SER A 200 13.20 22.04 2.39
CA SER A 200 13.20 23.43 2.90
C SER A 200 14.59 23.95 3.28
N THR A 201 15.39 23.15 3.99
CA THR A 201 16.65 23.58 4.64
C THR A 201 17.86 22.72 4.32
N GLY A 202 17.68 21.59 3.62
CA GLY A 202 18.77 20.68 3.29
C GLY A 202 19.84 21.35 2.42
N ALA A 203 21.10 21.08 2.70
CA ALA A 203 22.23 21.67 2.00
C ALA A 203 22.86 20.75 0.93
N ASP A 204 22.50 19.47 0.86
CA ASP A 204 23.13 18.53 -0.08
C ASP A 204 22.66 18.72 -1.53
N TRP A 205 21.37 18.97 -1.75
CA TRP A 205 20.79 19.17 -3.08
C TRP A 205 21.27 20.46 -3.75
N SER A 206 21.64 21.48 -2.96
CA SER A 206 22.17 22.76 -3.46
C SER A 206 23.69 22.74 -3.65
N GLY A 207 24.37 21.68 -3.19
CA GLY A 207 25.84 21.59 -3.16
C GLY A 207 26.50 22.49 -2.10
N ALA A 208 25.72 23.05 -1.16
CA ALA A 208 26.28 23.81 -0.04
C ALA A 208 27.10 22.90 0.90
N MET A 209 26.74 21.63 0.99
CA MET A 209 27.53 20.57 1.62
C MET A 209 27.74 19.40 0.67
N GLU A 210 28.64 18.48 1.04
CA GLU A 210 28.87 17.25 0.29
C GLU A 210 27.62 16.37 0.27
N LYS A 211 27.28 15.86 -0.92
CA LYS A 211 26.19 14.92 -1.12
C LYS A 211 26.69 13.51 -0.96
N VAL A 212 26.52 12.97 0.24
CA VAL A 212 26.84 11.57 0.57
C VAL A 212 25.68 10.65 0.22
N ARG A 213 25.94 9.58 -0.55
CA ARG A 213 24.98 8.52 -0.87
C ARG A 213 25.64 7.15 -0.86
N TYR A 214 24.82 6.11 -0.88
CA TYR A 214 25.25 4.74 -1.09
C TYR A 214 24.53 4.16 -2.32
N ARG A 215 25.28 3.63 -3.28
CA ARG A 215 24.71 2.97 -4.46
C ARG A 215 24.80 1.46 -4.32
N ILE A 216 23.70 0.79 -4.65
CA ILE A 216 23.56 -0.65 -4.54
C ILE A 216 23.62 -1.24 -5.94
N TYR A 217 24.57 -2.13 -6.18
CA TYR A 217 24.74 -2.84 -7.43
C TYR A 217 24.38 -4.31 -7.24
N ARG A 218 23.87 -4.94 -8.30
CA ARG A 218 23.48 -6.37 -8.31
C ARG A 218 23.99 -7.07 -9.55
N SER A 219 24.44 -8.30 -9.40
CA SER A 219 24.86 -9.17 -10.50
C SER A 219 24.64 -10.64 -10.18
N THR A 220 24.51 -11.47 -11.22
CA THR A 220 24.53 -12.94 -11.10
C THR A 220 25.95 -13.51 -10.98
N GLN A 221 26.97 -12.65 -11.09
CA GLN A 221 28.38 -12.98 -10.89
C GLN A 221 28.94 -12.27 -9.65
N PRO A 222 29.96 -12.83 -8.99
CA PRO A 222 30.65 -12.15 -7.88
C PRO A 222 31.17 -10.76 -8.28
N LEU A 223 30.83 -9.74 -7.48
CA LEU A 223 31.20 -8.34 -7.71
C LEU A 223 32.58 -7.99 -7.12
N ILE A 224 33.57 -8.84 -7.42
CA ILE A 224 34.96 -8.73 -6.96
C ILE A 224 35.94 -8.40 -8.10
N SER A 225 35.42 -7.97 -9.25
CA SER A 225 36.20 -7.54 -10.40
C SER A 225 35.54 -6.35 -11.08
N GLU A 226 36.35 -5.47 -11.67
CA GLU A 226 35.87 -4.26 -12.33
C GLU A 226 34.93 -4.59 -13.51
N GLY A 227 35.25 -5.60 -14.31
CA GLY A 227 34.39 -6.03 -15.41
C GLY A 227 33.01 -6.51 -14.94
N ALA A 228 32.95 -7.25 -13.84
CA ALA A 228 31.68 -7.68 -13.25
C ALA A 228 30.87 -6.48 -12.73
N LEU A 229 31.53 -5.50 -12.11
CA LEU A 229 30.88 -4.30 -11.58
C LEU A 229 30.43 -3.34 -12.69
N ALA A 230 31.21 -3.18 -13.75
CA ALA A 230 30.84 -2.39 -14.93
C ALA A 230 29.59 -2.95 -15.64
N ALA A 231 29.41 -4.27 -15.63
CA ALA A 231 28.23 -4.94 -16.17
C ALA A 231 27.07 -5.07 -15.16
N ALA A 232 27.27 -4.71 -13.89
CA ALA A 232 26.27 -4.87 -12.85
C ALA A 232 25.10 -3.92 -13.03
N GLN A 233 23.92 -4.33 -12.59
CA GLN A 233 22.76 -3.46 -12.52
C GLN A 233 22.92 -2.50 -11.34
N LEU A 234 22.73 -1.19 -11.56
CA LEU A 234 22.45 -0.25 -10.47
C LEU A 234 21.02 -0.46 -10.00
N VAL A 235 20.85 -0.94 -8.78
CA VAL A 235 19.55 -1.24 -8.17
C VAL A 235 18.92 0.04 -7.65
N ASP A 236 19.65 0.81 -6.84
CA ASP A 236 19.16 2.06 -6.24
C ASP A 236 20.32 2.90 -5.67
N GLU A 237 20.01 4.14 -5.29
CA GLU A 237 20.86 5.05 -4.54
C GLU A 237 20.10 5.55 -3.29
N ILE A 238 20.72 5.41 -2.12
CA ILE A 238 20.10 5.76 -0.83
C ILE A 238 20.91 6.80 -0.04
N LYS A 239 20.21 7.49 0.85
CA LYS A 239 20.81 8.41 1.84
C LYS A 239 21.39 7.62 3.02
N PRO A 240 22.31 8.20 3.80
CA PRO A 240 22.66 7.72 5.14
C PRO A 240 21.46 7.73 6.10
N LEU A 241 21.68 7.24 7.34
CA LEU A 241 20.71 7.17 8.44
C LEU A 241 19.61 6.11 8.28
N THR A 242 19.82 5.12 7.42
CA THR A 242 18.79 4.12 7.09
C THR A 242 18.52 3.08 8.18
N CYS A 243 19.32 3.06 9.26
CA CYS A 243 19.03 2.29 10.46
C CYS A 243 18.08 2.99 11.45
N TRP A 244 17.78 4.28 11.29
CA TRP A 244 17.01 5.05 12.28
C TRP A 244 15.53 5.18 11.89
N ASP A 245 14.67 4.88 12.85
CA ASP A 245 13.21 4.84 12.70
C ASP A 245 12.54 6.09 13.29
N ALA A 246 12.89 7.26 12.76
CA ALA A 246 12.20 8.50 13.11
C ALA A 246 10.68 8.47 12.79
N PRO A 247 10.20 7.81 11.72
CA PRO A 247 8.77 7.71 11.40
C PRO A 247 7.93 6.96 12.45
N TYR A 248 8.51 6.14 13.33
CA TYR A 248 7.81 5.41 14.39
C TYR A 248 6.73 6.22 15.12
N TYR A 249 7.01 7.49 15.41
CA TYR A 249 6.10 8.36 16.15
C TYR A 249 4.96 8.96 15.32
N GLY A 250 4.88 8.68 14.02
CA GLY A 250 4.01 9.35 13.06
C GLY A 250 4.66 10.62 12.48
N SER A 251 4.09 11.14 11.39
CA SER A 251 4.61 12.33 10.70
C SER A 251 4.61 13.56 11.61
N GLY A 252 5.77 14.20 11.73
CA GLY A 252 5.96 15.42 12.53
C GLY A 252 6.05 15.21 14.05
N ASN A 253 5.97 13.97 14.54
CA ASN A 253 5.85 13.67 15.98
C ASN A 253 7.13 13.18 16.65
N CYS A 254 8.18 12.91 15.88
CA CYS A 254 9.51 12.72 16.41
C CYS A 254 10.04 14.09 16.82
N THR A 255 9.88 14.47 18.08
CA THR A 255 10.26 15.79 18.62
C THR A 255 10.81 15.67 20.05
N GLY A 256 11.60 16.65 20.46
CA GLY A 256 12.09 16.76 21.83
C GLY A 256 13.09 15.67 22.20
N THR A 257 12.97 15.20 23.43
CA THR A 257 13.85 14.19 24.06
C THR A 257 13.44 12.75 23.78
N LYS A 258 12.40 12.50 22.97
CA LYS A 258 12.02 11.14 22.55
C LYS A 258 13.22 10.47 21.87
N VAL A 259 13.48 9.20 22.19
CA VAL A 259 14.58 8.43 21.60
C VAL A 259 14.15 7.89 20.25
N VAL A 260 14.96 8.06 19.21
CA VAL A 260 14.69 7.49 17.88
C VAL A 260 14.96 5.99 17.93
N PRO A 261 13.98 5.11 17.64
CA PRO A 261 14.21 3.68 17.57
C PRO A 261 15.17 3.31 16.43
N LEU A 262 15.77 2.12 16.53
CA LEU A 262 16.56 1.51 15.46
C LEU A 262 15.72 0.45 14.75
N TYR A 263 15.86 0.36 13.43
CA TYR A 263 15.23 -0.70 12.66
C TYR A 263 15.89 -2.06 12.94
N PRO A 264 15.13 -3.17 12.87
CA PRO A 264 15.68 -4.51 12.98
C PRO A 264 16.46 -4.92 11.73
N VAL A 265 17.62 -5.55 11.91
CA VAL A 265 18.37 -6.28 10.86
C VAL A 265 18.04 -7.76 10.84
N ASP A 266 17.43 -8.28 11.91
CA ASP A 266 16.75 -9.57 11.98
C ASP A 266 15.68 -9.50 13.09
N SER A 267 14.79 -10.49 13.19
CA SER A 267 13.76 -10.50 14.23
C SER A 267 14.40 -10.48 15.62
N LEU A 268 14.05 -9.48 16.42
CA LEU A 268 14.58 -9.14 17.75
C LEU A 268 16.07 -8.78 17.75
N VAL A 269 16.64 -8.45 16.60
CA VAL A 269 18.02 -7.99 16.45
C VAL A 269 18.01 -6.61 15.79
N LEU A 270 18.22 -5.57 16.61
CA LEU A 270 18.28 -4.19 16.14
C LEU A 270 19.60 -3.92 15.41
N ALA A 271 19.54 -3.01 14.43
CA ALA A 271 20.73 -2.44 13.82
C ALA A 271 21.63 -1.76 14.86
N THR A 272 22.94 -1.70 14.60
CA THR A 272 23.85 -0.84 15.35
C THR A 272 23.94 0.56 14.71
N PRO A 273 24.24 1.63 15.47
CA PRO A 273 24.46 2.97 14.90
C PRO A 273 25.48 2.94 13.76
N GLY A 274 25.16 3.63 12.66
CA GLY A 274 25.97 3.63 11.44
C GLY A 274 25.82 2.39 10.56
N THR A 275 24.79 1.56 10.79
CA THR A 275 24.42 0.50 9.84
C THR A 275 23.56 1.10 8.72
N GLY A 276 24.00 0.93 7.48
CA GLY A 276 23.15 1.15 6.31
C GLY A 276 22.25 -0.05 6.07
N ILE A 277 20.98 0.18 5.73
CA ILE A 277 19.98 -0.86 5.44
C ILE A 277 19.31 -0.54 4.11
N TYR A 278 19.34 -1.51 3.20
CA TYR A 278 18.59 -1.49 1.95
C TYR A 278 17.88 -2.81 1.75
N LEU A 279 16.73 -2.79 1.08
CA LEU A 279 15.95 -3.98 0.86
C LEU A 279 15.45 -4.05 -0.59
N ASP A 280 15.95 -5.05 -1.33
CA ASP A 280 15.65 -5.30 -2.74
C ASP A 280 14.58 -6.38 -2.86
N ARG A 281 13.40 -6.00 -3.36
CA ARG A 281 12.28 -6.91 -3.61
C ARG A 281 12.55 -7.68 -4.89
N TYR A 282 12.59 -9.00 -4.81
CA TYR A 282 12.77 -9.87 -5.97
C TYR A 282 11.57 -9.74 -6.93
N LYS A 283 11.87 -9.53 -8.22
CA LYS A 283 10.88 -9.29 -9.28
C LYS A 283 10.76 -10.43 -10.29
N GLY A 284 11.63 -11.43 -10.21
CA GLY A 284 11.62 -12.54 -11.16
C GLY A 284 10.61 -13.63 -10.80
N ALA A 285 10.46 -14.59 -11.71
CA ALA A 285 9.50 -15.67 -11.59
C ALA A 285 10.11 -16.99 -11.07
N SER A 286 11.42 -17.16 -11.22
CA SER A 286 12.17 -18.37 -10.82
C SER A 286 13.12 -18.06 -9.67
N SER A 287 13.80 -19.08 -9.14
CA SER A 287 14.88 -18.84 -8.19
C SER A 287 16.14 -18.39 -8.94
N GLU A 288 16.81 -17.37 -8.43
CA GLU A 288 18.05 -16.84 -9.00
C GLU A 288 19.08 -16.55 -7.90
N THR A 289 20.37 -16.61 -8.24
CA THR A 289 21.45 -16.29 -7.30
C THR A 289 22.05 -14.94 -7.65
N PHE A 290 22.11 -14.04 -6.67
CA PHE A 290 22.67 -12.71 -6.83
C PHE A 290 23.77 -12.40 -5.84
N PHE A 291 24.65 -11.50 -6.26
CA PHE A 291 25.66 -10.84 -5.45
C PHE A 291 25.37 -9.34 -5.46
N TYR A 292 25.62 -8.69 -4.33
CA TYR A 292 25.45 -7.25 -4.18
C TYR A 292 26.78 -6.55 -3.94
N PHE A 293 26.86 -5.30 -4.35
CA PHE A 293 27.96 -4.41 -4.01
C PHE A 293 27.40 -3.07 -3.56
N VAL A 294 27.97 -2.51 -2.49
CA VAL A 294 27.59 -1.20 -1.98
C VAL A 294 28.78 -0.27 -2.15
N SER A 295 28.59 0.82 -2.88
CA SER A 295 29.59 1.88 -2.98
C SER A 295 29.21 3.05 -2.08
N HIS A 296 30.23 3.77 -1.60
CA HIS A 296 30.07 5.09 -0.98
C HIS A 296 30.33 6.17 -2.03
N THR A 297 29.41 7.11 -2.17
CA THR A 297 29.51 8.22 -3.13
C THR A 297 29.63 9.57 -2.43
N ILE A 298 30.50 10.43 -2.96
CA ILE A 298 30.66 11.82 -2.54
C ILE A 298 30.42 12.71 -3.76
N ASP A 299 29.38 13.53 -3.70
CA ASP A 299 28.95 14.39 -4.81
C ASP A 299 28.76 13.62 -6.13
N GLY A 300 28.36 12.34 -6.05
CA GLY A 300 28.14 11.47 -7.21
C GLY A 300 29.38 10.68 -7.69
N ALA A 301 30.57 10.98 -7.16
CA ALA A 301 31.80 10.27 -7.48
C ALA A 301 31.95 8.96 -6.69
N GLU A 302 32.58 7.93 -7.29
CA GLU A 302 32.81 6.61 -6.70
C GLU A 302 34.22 6.12 -7.02
N ASP A 303 34.80 5.33 -6.13
CA ASP A 303 36.12 4.72 -6.27
C ASP A 303 36.02 3.19 -6.15
N PHE A 304 36.36 2.47 -7.22
CA PHE A 304 36.30 1.00 -7.27
C PHE A 304 37.69 0.36 -7.24
N SER A 305 38.71 1.07 -6.77
CA SER A 305 40.06 0.51 -6.56
C SER A 305 40.11 -0.63 -5.54
N THR A 306 39.10 -0.73 -4.68
CA THR A 306 38.94 -1.82 -3.70
C THR A 306 37.65 -2.59 -3.98
N LEU A 307 37.75 -3.87 -4.33
CA LEU A 307 36.60 -4.76 -4.59
C LEU A 307 36.75 -6.02 -3.73
N THR A 308 36.26 -5.98 -2.50
CA THR A 308 36.52 -7.01 -1.48
C THR A 308 35.24 -7.62 -0.96
N GLN A 309 35.14 -8.95 -1.07
CA GLN A 309 34.06 -9.74 -0.50
C GLN A 309 34.02 -9.61 1.03
N GLY A 310 32.83 -9.35 1.58
CA GLY A 310 32.59 -9.07 3.00
C GLY A 310 32.93 -7.64 3.43
N ALA A 311 33.53 -6.80 2.56
CA ALA A 311 33.73 -5.38 2.83
C ALA A 311 32.69 -4.54 2.07
N ASN A 312 32.79 -4.47 0.75
CA ASN A 312 31.85 -3.74 -0.09
C ASN A 312 31.11 -4.64 -1.10
N ALA A 313 31.60 -5.86 -1.34
CA ALA A 313 30.86 -6.91 -2.05
C ALA A 313 30.28 -7.93 -1.07
N THR A 314 29.03 -8.36 -1.25
CA THR A 314 28.39 -9.35 -0.37
C THR A 314 28.73 -10.79 -0.79
N ASN A 315 28.40 -11.75 0.07
CA ASN A 315 28.21 -13.15 -0.36
C ASN A 315 26.99 -13.26 -1.30
N SER A 316 26.88 -14.40 -1.99
CA SER A 316 25.69 -14.69 -2.79
C SER A 316 24.46 -14.93 -1.93
N VAL A 317 23.30 -14.52 -2.42
CA VAL A 317 21.98 -14.89 -1.90
C VAL A 317 21.14 -15.54 -3.00
N VAL A 318 20.36 -16.55 -2.61
CA VAL A 318 19.37 -17.17 -3.50
C VAL A 318 18.04 -16.48 -3.25
N GLU A 319 17.50 -15.85 -4.28
CA GLU A 319 16.27 -15.08 -4.23
C GLU A 319 15.12 -15.79 -4.94
N THR A 320 13.92 -15.58 -4.44
CA THR A 320 12.66 -16.12 -4.97
C THR A 320 11.54 -15.10 -4.80
N SER A 321 10.39 -15.29 -5.45
CA SER A 321 9.24 -14.41 -5.22
C SER A 321 8.65 -14.58 -3.82
N GLY A 322 8.02 -13.54 -3.30
CA GLY A 322 7.35 -13.54 -2.01
C GLY A 322 6.70 -12.20 -1.70
N PRO A 323 5.78 -12.15 -0.71
CA PRO A 323 5.07 -10.93 -0.37
C PRO A 323 5.99 -9.89 0.29
N GLY A 324 7.07 -10.31 0.93
CA GLY A 324 8.07 -9.46 1.56
C GLY A 324 8.43 -9.90 2.98
N MET A 325 9.59 -9.45 3.44
CA MET A 325 10.16 -9.74 4.75
C MET A 325 9.48 -8.91 5.84
N VAL A 326 8.96 -9.58 6.87
CA VAL A 326 8.42 -8.98 8.09
C VAL A 326 9.36 -9.32 9.24
N LEU A 327 9.90 -8.31 9.92
CA LEU A 327 10.82 -8.49 11.03
C LEU A 327 10.19 -8.02 12.33
N LEU A 328 10.23 -8.86 13.37
CA LEU A 328 9.80 -8.46 14.70
C LEU A 328 10.86 -7.54 15.31
N ARG A 329 10.52 -6.31 15.67
CA ARG A 329 11.43 -5.36 16.31
C ARG A 329 11.50 -5.59 17.82
N GLU A 330 10.34 -5.65 18.46
CA GLU A 330 10.22 -5.80 19.91
C GLU A 330 8.88 -6.44 20.31
N VAL A 331 8.85 -7.02 21.51
CA VAL A 331 7.63 -7.54 22.15
C VAL A 331 7.50 -6.91 23.52
N GLN A 332 6.34 -6.34 23.80
CA GLN A 332 6.01 -5.79 25.12
C GLN A 332 4.88 -6.63 25.73
N SER A 333 5.17 -7.35 26.81
CA SER A 333 4.22 -8.25 27.48
C SER A 333 3.74 -7.67 28.81
N ASN A 334 2.53 -8.04 29.22
CA ASN A 334 1.93 -7.61 30.49
C ASN A 334 1.82 -6.07 30.62
N VAL A 335 1.46 -5.41 29.51
CA VAL A 335 1.29 -3.96 29.47
C VAL A 335 -0.19 -3.56 29.44
N SER A 336 -0.46 -2.31 29.80
CA SER A 336 -1.76 -1.67 29.59
C SER A 336 -1.71 -0.85 28.31
N PHE A 337 -2.60 -1.13 27.36
CA PHE A 337 -2.65 -0.46 26.08
C PHE A 337 -4.11 -0.21 25.68
N MET A 338 -4.43 1.02 25.26
CA MET A 338 -5.78 1.37 24.82
C MET A 338 -6.88 0.90 25.78
N TYR A 339 -6.67 1.10 27.08
CA TYR A 339 -7.58 0.71 28.17
C TYR A 339 -7.83 -0.81 28.29
N VAL A 340 -6.91 -1.63 27.77
CA VAL A 340 -6.85 -3.09 27.92
C VAL A 340 -5.62 -3.45 28.73
N ASN A 341 -5.82 -4.18 29.83
CA ASN A 341 -4.73 -4.59 30.72
C ASN A 341 -4.18 -5.98 30.36
N ASN A 342 -2.94 -6.24 30.78
CA ASN A 342 -2.25 -7.51 30.63
C ASN A 342 -2.16 -7.98 29.17
N CYS A 343 -2.10 -7.05 28.21
CA CYS A 343 -1.98 -7.38 26.81
C CYS A 343 -0.52 -7.60 26.41
N THR A 344 -0.33 -8.17 25.22
CA THR A 344 0.98 -8.30 24.58
C THR A 344 0.98 -7.52 23.26
N LEU A 345 1.97 -6.69 23.05
CA LEU A 345 2.16 -5.87 21.85
C LEU A 345 3.36 -6.40 21.06
N TYR A 346 3.17 -6.68 19.79
CA TYR A 346 4.20 -7.11 18.85
C TYR A 346 4.45 -6.00 17.83
N TYR A 347 5.65 -5.43 17.84
CA TYR A 347 6.03 -4.38 16.90
C TYR A 347 6.87 -4.99 15.77
N TYR A 348 6.42 -4.82 14.54
CA TYR A 348 7.06 -5.34 13.34
C TYR A 348 7.50 -4.20 12.43
N VAL A 349 8.50 -4.46 11.59
CA VAL A 349 8.91 -3.59 10.49
C VAL A 349 8.91 -4.39 9.20
N ARG A 350 8.40 -3.79 8.13
CA ARG A 350 8.49 -4.31 6.76
C ARG A 350 8.89 -3.21 5.79
N TRP A 351 9.79 -3.53 4.87
CA TRP A 351 10.18 -2.63 3.79
C TRP A 351 9.28 -2.85 2.59
N GLU A 352 8.43 -1.87 2.35
CA GLU A 352 7.46 -1.87 1.26
C GLU A 352 8.12 -1.36 -0.03
N ALA A 353 7.65 -1.91 -1.13
CA ALA A 353 8.11 -1.62 -2.49
C ALA A 353 6.90 -1.77 -3.42
N PRO A 354 6.99 -1.33 -4.69
CA PRO A 354 5.95 -1.63 -5.67
C PRO A 354 5.59 -3.12 -5.66
N PRO A 355 4.30 -3.49 -5.63
CA PRO A 355 3.13 -2.62 -5.83
C PRO A 355 2.49 -2.04 -4.54
N TYR A 356 3.10 -2.20 -3.36
CA TYR A 356 2.56 -1.73 -2.06
C TYR A 356 3.09 -0.35 -1.63
N ASN A 357 4.01 0.20 -2.41
CA ASN A 357 4.50 1.57 -2.30
C ASN A 357 4.94 2.02 -3.69
N ASN A 358 4.91 3.31 -3.99
CA ASN A 358 5.43 3.82 -5.25
C ASN A 358 6.97 3.83 -5.31
N MET A 359 7.65 3.77 -4.15
CA MET A 359 9.09 3.79 -4.01
C MET A 359 9.62 2.47 -3.42
N PRO A 360 10.81 2.01 -3.82
CA PRO A 360 11.43 0.81 -3.26
C PRO A 360 11.94 1.04 -1.82
N SER A 361 12.15 -0.05 -1.10
CA SER A 361 12.83 -0.08 0.21
C SER A 361 12.30 0.95 1.21
N SER A 362 10.97 1.09 1.31
CA SER A 362 10.29 2.04 2.19
C SER A 362 9.85 1.36 3.49
N PRO A 363 10.51 1.56 4.63
CA PRO A 363 10.13 0.89 5.89
C PRO A 363 8.80 1.42 6.45
N TYR A 364 7.99 0.50 6.98
CA TYR A 364 6.77 0.78 7.75
C TYR A 364 6.73 -0.05 9.03
N ASP A 365 6.34 0.60 10.12
CA ASP A 365 6.03 -0.06 11.39
C ASP A 365 4.61 -0.59 11.41
N TYR A 366 4.46 -1.79 11.94
CA TYR A 366 3.19 -2.41 12.25
C TYR A 366 3.15 -2.82 13.72
N LEU A 367 1.98 -2.71 14.33
CA LEU A 367 1.70 -3.22 15.66
C LEU A 367 0.60 -4.26 15.55
N VAL A 368 0.80 -5.42 16.18
CA VAL A 368 -0.27 -6.37 16.50
C VAL A 368 -0.39 -6.46 18.01
N GLY A 369 -1.52 -6.03 18.56
CA GLY A 369 -1.86 -6.20 19.97
C GLY A 369 -2.75 -7.41 20.19
N VAL A 370 -2.39 -8.23 21.18
CA VAL A 370 -3.12 -9.43 21.61
C VAL A 370 -3.60 -9.22 23.06
N PRO A 371 -4.91 -9.27 23.33
CA PRO A 371 -5.41 -9.12 24.70
C PRO A 371 -5.15 -10.39 25.51
N SER A 372 -5.16 -10.29 26.84
CA SER A 372 -4.92 -11.43 27.75
C SER A 372 -5.94 -12.57 27.62
N ASN A 373 -7.16 -12.29 27.15
CA ASN A 373 -8.28 -13.22 27.13
C ASN A 373 -8.61 -13.65 25.70
N VAL A 374 -7.83 -14.55 25.11
CA VAL A 374 -8.18 -15.16 23.81
C VAL A 374 -9.37 -16.10 24.01
N LYS A 375 -10.59 -15.62 23.71
CA LYS A 375 -11.84 -16.36 23.92
C LYS A 375 -12.28 -17.21 22.73
N ARG A 376 -11.63 -17.06 21.57
CA ARG A 376 -12.00 -17.74 20.32
C ARG A 376 -10.78 -18.48 19.75
N PRO A 377 -10.96 -19.70 19.18
CA PRO A 377 -9.87 -20.41 18.49
C PRO A 377 -9.29 -19.63 17.31
N LYS A 378 -10.14 -18.84 16.63
CA LYS A 378 -9.78 -17.86 15.62
C LYS A 378 -10.21 -16.48 16.11
N PRO A 379 -9.28 -15.58 16.50
CA PRO A 379 -9.66 -14.27 17.00
C PRO A 379 -10.15 -13.37 15.85
N MET A 380 -11.05 -12.44 16.16
CA MET A 380 -11.38 -11.32 15.28
C MET A 380 -10.22 -10.31 15.24
N ALA A 381 -10.23 -9.41 14.26
CA ALA A 381 -9.19 -8.38 14.15
C ALA A 381 -9.76 -6.99 13.84
N GLN A 382 -9.21 -5.99 14.54
CA GLN A 382 -9.40 -4.59 14.26
C GLN A 382 -8.27 -4.05 13.40
N ILE A 383 -8.59 -3.49 12.23
CA ILE A 383 -7.72 -2.59 11.49
C ILE A 383 -7.91 -1.19 12.06
N SER A 384 -6.86 -0.65 12.66
CA SER A 384 -6.87 0.67 13.30
C SER A 384 -6.17 1.70 12.44
N LEU A 385 -6.91 2.75 12.08
CA LEU A 385 -6.45 3.87 11.26
C LEU A 385 -6.30 5.11 12.14
N HIS A 386 -5.06 5.59 12.34
CA HIS A 386 -4.81 6.72 13.22
C HIS A 386 -5.23 8.06 12.59
N CYS A 387 -5.55 9.03 13.45
CA CYS A 387 -5.85 10.41 13.09
C CYS A 387 -4.62 11.19 12.59
N TRP A 388 -4.82 12.43 12.15
CA TRP A 388 -3.72 13.33 11.88
C TRP A 388 -2.91 13.63 13.16
N GLY A 389 -1.58 13.52 13.10
CA GLY A 389 -0.73 13.62 14.30
C GLY A 389 -0.81 12.39 15.22
N GLY A 390 -1.52 11.33 14.82
CA GLY A 390 -1.47 10.01 15.48
C GLY A 390 -0.25 9.17 15.07
N SER A 391 -0.21 7.92 15.54
CA SER A 391 0.81 6.93 15.19
C SER A 391 0.27 5.51 15.37
N ILE A 392 1.11 4.50 15.16
CA ILE A 392 0.75 3.09 15.43
C ILE A 392 0.23 2.87 16.87
N ASN A 393 0.62 3.73 17.81
CA ASN A 393 0.31 3.55 19.23
C ASN A 393 -0.97 4.27 19.68
N ALA A 394 -1.56 5.16 18.89
CA ALA A 394 -2.71 5.95 19.35
C ALA A 394 -3.52 6.61 18.22
N CYS A 395 -4.65 7.19 18.62
CA CYS A 395 -5.51 8.07 17.83
C CYS A 395 -6.40 7.40 16.77
N TYR A 396 -6.89 6.19 17.03
CA TYR A 396 -7.79 5.45 16.14
C TYR A 396 -9.14 5.08 16.78
N GLY A 397 -9.44 5.59 17.98
CA GLY A 397 -10.66 5.21 18.74
C GLY A 397 -10.35 4.20 19.83
N TRP A 398 -11.29 3.31 20.16
CA TRP A 398 -11.08 2.25 21.16
C TRP A 398 -10.42 0.99 20.57
N TRP A 399 -9.92 0.11 21.45
CA TRP A 399 -9.66 -1.29 21.09
C TRP A 399 -10.95 -2.09 21.24
N TYR A 400 -11.75 -2.08 20.18
CA TYR A 400 -13.07 -2.69 20.16
C TYR A 400 -12.97 -4.21 20.32
N ARG A 401 -13.87 -4.75 21.13
CA ARG A 401 -14.01 -6.21 21.37
C ARG A 401 -12.75 -6.91 21.88
N ALA A 402 -11.81 -6.17 22.49
CA ALA A 402 -10.66 -6.74 23.17
C ALA A 402 -11.06 -7.68 24.32
N ASN A 403 -12.16 -7.36 25.02
CA ASN A 403 -12.80 -8.19 26.04
C ASN A 403 -13.29 -9.54 25.50
N GLU A 404 -13.43 -9.69 24.18
CA GLU A 404 -13.78 -10.92 23.48
C GLU A 404 -12.59 -11.64 22.83
N GLY A 405 -11.36 -11.13 23.07
CA GLY A 405 -10.16 -11.67 22.45
C GLY A 405 -9.85 -11.09 21.06
N GLY A 406 -10.49 -9.98 20.67
CA GLY A 406 -10.20 -9.31 19.40
C GLY A 406 -8.81 -8.68 19.36
N LEU A 407 -8.07 -8.93 18.28
CA LEU A 407 -6.76 -8.36 18.06
C LEU A 407 -6.88 -6.90 17.58
N ILE A 408 -5.86 -6.09 17.85
CA ILE A 408 -5.70 -4.79 17.21
C ILE A 408 -4.49 -4.85 16.27
N ILE A 409 -4.65 -4.31 15.07
CA ILE A 409 -3.58 -4.16 14.10
C ILE A 409 -3.53 -2.67 13.73
N SER A 410 -2.36 -2.05 13.82
CA SER A 410 -2.13 -0.65 13.44
C SER A 410 -0.83 -0.51 12.65
N THR A 411 -0.74 0.53 11.82
CA THR A 411 0.48 0.92 11.09
C THR A 411 0.58 2.44 11.05
N ASN A 412 1.76 2.97 10.72
CA ASN A 412 1.92 4.39 10.45
C ASN A 412 1.49 4.68 9.02
N GLN A 413 0.92 5.87 8.80
CA GLN A 413 0.57 6.33 7.45
C GLN A 413 1.67 7.20 6.87
N PHE A 414 2.18 6.86 5.68
CA PHE A 414 3.06 7.74 4.91
C PHE A 414 2.93 7.43 3.41
N PRO A 415 2.91 8.45 2.53
CA PRO A 415 2.55 9.84 2.83
C PRO A 415 1.16 9.94 3.51
N TYR A 416 0.84 11.06 4.17
CA TYR A 416 -0.47 11.26 4.79
C TYR A 416 -1.55 11.48 3.71
N ASP A 417 -2.07 10.38 3.17
CA ASP A 417 -3.02 10.31 2.05
C ASP A 417 -4.47 10.05 2.52
N TRP A 418 -4.74 10.28 3.81
CA TRP A 418 -6.05 10.05 4.43
C TRP A 418 -6.52 8.60 4.46
N TRP A 419 -5.58 7.64 4.39
CA TRP A 419 -5.88 6.20 4.28
C TRP A 419 -6.72 5.88 3.04
N THR A 420 -6.44 6.63 1.97
CA THR A 420 -7.00 6.44 0.64
C THR A 420 -5.85 6.18 -0.33
N ALA A 421 -5.68 7.02 -1.33
CA ALA A 421 -4.71 6.82 -2.40
C ALA A 421 -3.82 8.04 -2.60
N TYR A 422 -2.68 7.84 -3.27
CA TYR A 422 -1.84 8.94 -3.72
C TYR A 422 -1.23 8.66 -5.10
N HIS A 423 -0.81 9.72 -5.77
CA HIS A 423 -0.30 9.64 -7.14
C HIS A 423 0.99 8.81 -7.23
N GLU A 424 1.08 7.85 -8.14
CA GLU A 424 2.25 6.96 -8.28
C GLU A 424 3.55 7.72 -8.59
N ASN A 425 3.43 8.84 -9.31
CA ASN A 425 4.56 9.73 -9.60
C ASN A 425 4.93 10.69 -8.44
N ASN A 426 4.31 10.56 -7.27
CA ASN A 426 4.65 11.36 -6.09
C ASN A 426 6.12 11.17 -5.69
N GLY A 427 6.84 12.27 -5.52
CA GLY A 427 8.27 12.27 -5.23
C GLY A 427 9.16 11.95 -6.42
N THR A 428 8.66 11.79 -7.64
CA THR A 428 9.45 11.55 -8.89
C THR A 428 9.60 12.82 -9.74
N ILE A 429 10.34 12.78 -10.85
CA ILE A 429 10.31 13.84 -11.88
C ILE A 429 9.32 13.56 -13.03
N LYS A 430 8.58 12.44 -12.99
CA LYS A 430 7.58 12.07 -14.00
C LYS A 430 6.32 12.92 -13.84
N SER A 431 5.77 13.45 -14.93
CA SER A 431 4.53 14.22 -14.89
C SER A 431 3.38 13.45 -14.23
N ILE A 432 2.56 14.12 -13.43
CA ILE A 432 1.30 13.61 -12.91
C ILE A 432 0.33 13.25 -14.05
N ALA A 433 0.43 13.91 -15.21
CA ALA A 433 -0.37 13.55 -16.39
C ALA A 433 -0.12 12.12 -16.90
N ASP A 434 1.07 11.55 -16.64
CA ASP A 434 1.51 10.25 -17.16
C ASP A 434 1.30 9.11 -16.16
N GLY A 435 0.55 9.34 -15.09
CA GLY A 435 0.28 8.33 -14.07
C GLY A 435 -1.15 8.38 -13.56
N THR A 436 -1.38 7.60 -12.52
CA THR A 436 -2.66 7.45 -11.83
C THR A 436 -2.48 7.58 -10.32
N VAL A 437 -3.57 7.90 -9.65
CA VAL A 437 -3.68 7.84 -8.19
C VAL A 437 -4.02 6.41 -7.80
N GLN A 438 -3.21 5.81 -6.94
CA GLN A 438 -3.29 4.40 -6.59
C GLN A 438 -3.40 4.17 -5.07
N PRO A 439 -4.21 3.18 -4.64
CA PRO A 439 -4.42 2.83 -3.23
C PRO A 439 -3.24 2.00 -2.68
N PHE A 440 -2.04 2.58 -2.63
CA PHE A 440 -0.85 1.91 -2.10
C PHE A 440 -1.00 1.58 -0.62
N THR A 441 -1.66 2.47 0.13
CA THR A 441 -1.86 2.36 1.57
C THR A 441 -2.72 1.16 1.93
N GLU A 442 -3.87 1.00 1.27
CA GLU A 442 -4.77 -0.11 1.47
C GLU A 442 -4.10 -1.41 1.02
N ALA A 443 -3.43 -1.40 -0.14
CA ALA A 443 -2.73 -2.58 -0.65
C ALA A 443 -1.65 -3.07 0.32
N ARG A 444 -0.84 -2.14 0.87
CA ARG A 444 0.17 -2.41 1.88
C ARG A 444 -0.44 -3.04 3.13
N TYR A 445 -1.50 -2.44 3.66
CA TYR A 445 -2.14 -2.90 4.88
C TYR A 445 -2.80 -4.27 4.69
N LEU A 446 -3.50 -4.49 3.58
CA LEU A 446 -4.09 -5.79 3.24
C LEU A 446 -3.03 -6.86 2.98
N SER A 447 -1.90 -6.49 2.39
CA SER A 447 -0.76 -7.39 2.22
C SER A 447 -0.22 -7.86 3.58
N PHE A 448 -0.01 -6.94 4.53
CA PHE A 448 0.38 -7.30 5.90
C PHE A 448 -0.70 -8.14 6.61
N LEU A 449 -1.97 -7.75 6.48
CA LEU A 449 -3.08 -8.49 7.07
C LEU A 449 -3.14 -9.92 6.55
N TYR A 450 -3.30 -10.13 5.24
CA TYR A 450 -3.61 -11.44 4.67
C TYR A 450 -2.39 -12.34 4.52
N TYR A 451 -1.22 -11.80 4.19
CA TYR A 451 -0.02 -12.61 3.96
C TYR A 451 0.83 -12.82 5.21
N PHE A 452 0.62 -12.03 6.26
CA PHE A 452 1.35 -12.19 7.52
C PHE A 452 0.43 -12.37 8.73
N ALA A 453 -0.42 -11.39 9.06
CA ALA A 453 -1.14 -11.40 10.33
C ALA A 453 -2.19 -12.54 10.42
N VAL A 454 -2.95 -12.78 9.34
CA VAL A 454 -3.95 -13.86 9.27
C VAL A 454 -3.33 -15.23 9.55
N PRO A 455 -2.27 -15.67 8.83
CA PRO A 455 -1.64 -16.95 9.13
C PRO A 455 -0.90 -16.97 10.47
N ALA A 456 -0.23 -15.87 10.87
CA ALA A 456 0.56 -15.84 12.11
C ALA A 456 -0.29 -15.87 13.39
N PHE A 457 -1.48 -15.27 13.35
CA PHE A 457 -2.38 -15.15 14.51
C PHE A 457 -3.70 -15.93 14.35
N ASN A 458 -3.83 -16.72 13.27
CA ASN A 458 -5.02 -17.53 12.96
C ASN A 458 -6.32 -16.70 12.94
N ILE A 459 -6.28 -15.51 12.34
CA ILE A 459 -7.38 -14.53 12.37
C ILE A 459 -8.60 -15.08 11.63
N ASP A 460 -9.79 -14.81 12.19
CA ASP A 460 -11.06 -15.03 11.52
C ASP A 460 -11.36 -13.90 10.52
N VAL A 461 -11.18 -14.21 9.23
CA VAL A 461 -11.40 -13.27 8.13
C VAL A 461 -12.87 -12.85 7.96
N GLU A 462 -13.81 -13.56 8.58
CA GLU A 462 -15.22 -13.17 8.59
C GLU A 462 -15.52 -12.05 9.60
N ARG A 463 -14.57 -11.73 10.48
CA ARG A 463 -14.67 -10.75 11.56
C ARG A 463 -13.50 -9.77 11.59
N VAL A 464 -13.14 -9.24 10.43
CA VAL A 464 -12.24 -8.11 10.34
C VAL A 464 -13.08 -6.84 10.31
N HIS A 465 -12.87 -5.92 11.24
CA HIS A 465 -13.49 -4.58 11.18
C HIS A 465 -12.43 -3.51 10.98
N VAL A 466 -12.84 -2.32 10.56
CA VAL A 466 -11.94 -1.16 10.42
C VAL A 466 -12.50 0.02 11.19
N VAL A 467 -11.59 0.73 11.86
CA VAL A 467 -11.90 1.73 12.87
C VAL A 467 -10.92 2.89 12.76
N GLY A 468 -11.41 4.11 12.93
CA GLY A 468 -10.55 5.27 13.00
C GLY A 468 -11.25 6.55 13.40
N SER A 469 -10.43 7.57 13.69
CA SER A 469 -10.89 8.91 14.05
C SER A 469 -10.26 9.97 13.16
N SER A 470 -11.02 11.02 12.81
CA SER A 470 -10.54 12.14 12.00
C SER A 470 -9.98 11.64 10.66
N MET A 471 -8.69 11.82 10.37
CA MET A 471 -8.03 11.21 9.20
C MET A 471 -8.28 9.69 9.08
N GLY A 472 -8.19 8.95 10.19
CA GLY A 472 -8.51 7.53 10.23
C GLY A 472 -10.00 7.22 10.12
N GLY A 473 -10.85 8.14 10.57
CA GLY A 473 -12.30 8.08 10.37
C GLY A 473 -12.63 8.24 8.88
N SER A 474 -11.93 9.15 8.18
CA SER A 474 -12.01 9.30 6.73
C SER A 474 -11.64 8.01 6.02
N GLY A 475 -10.52 7.36 6.39
CA GLY A 475 -10.16 6.04 5.87
C GLY A 475 -11.24 4.99 6.11
N THR A 476 -11.75 4.91 7.34
CA THR A 476 -12.79 3.96 7.73
C THR A 476 -14.07 4.16 6.92
N SER A 477 -14.41 5.41 6.63
CA SER A 477 -15.54 5.79 5.76
C SER A 477 -15.27 5.45 4.29
N LEU A 478 -14.21 6.03 3.72
CA LEU A 478 -13.92 6.04 2.30
C LEU A 478 -13.48 4.64 1.83
N TRP A 479 -12.47 4.06 2.45
CA TRP A 479 -12.02 2.71 2.11
C TRP A 479 -13.03 1.67 2.58
N GLY A 480 -13.57 1.80 3.79
CA GLY A 480 -14.44 0.79 4.39
C GLY A 480 -15.74 0.52 3.64
N ILE A 481 -16.44 1.57 3.16
CA ILE A 481 -17.70 1.42 2.41
C ILE A 481 -17.50 0.58 1.13
N ARG A 482 -16.34 0.71 0.48
CA ARG A 482 -15.99 0.01 -0.77
C ARG A 482 -15.51 -1.43 -0.53
N SER A 483 -15.47 -1.86 0.73
CA SER A 483 -14.72 -3.04 1.17
C SER A 483 -15.58 -4.02 1.97
N GLY A 484 -16.86 -4.18 1.59
CA GLY A 484 -17.79 -5.12 2.24
C GLY A 484 -17.35 -6.59 2.20
N HIS A 485 -16.52 -6.97 1.22
CA HIS A 485 -15.92 -8.29 1.10
C HIS A 485 -14.69 -8.49 2.03
N ILE A 486 -14.16 -7.40 2.60
CA ILE A 486 -13.03 -7.40 3.55
C ILE A 486 -13.52 -7.17 4.97
N PHE A 487 -14.43 -6.22 5.19
CA PHE A 487 -14.82 -5.77 6.53
C PHE A 487 -16.24 -6.17 6.91
N SER A 488 -16.41 -6.54 8.18
CA SER A 488 -17.72 -6.85 8.76
C SER A 488 -18.41 -5.64 9.38
N HIS A 489 -17.64 -4.67 9.93
CA HIS A 489 -18.13 -3.46 10.61
C HIS A 489 -17.17 -2.28 10.39
N LEU A 490 -17.72 -1.07 10.30
CA LEU A 490 -16.99 0.20 10.22
C LEU A 490 -17.32 1.07 11.43
N ILE A 491 -16.31 1.59 12.12
CA ILE A 491 -16.50 2.56 13.21
C ILE A 491 -15.70 3.84 12.92
N SER A 492 -16.40 4.84 12.40
CA SER A 492 -15.80 6.07 11.85
C SER A 492 -16.15 7.28 12.71
N TRP A 493 -15.18 7.79 13.48
CA TRP A 493 -15.37 9.03 14.23
C TRP A 493 -14.95 10.24 13.41
N VAL A 494 -15.87 11.22 13.23
CA VAL A 494 -15.61 12.53 12.57
C VAL A 494 -14.77 12.41 11.29
N GLY A 495 -15.19 11.53 10.38
CA GLY A 495 -14.48 11.24 9.14
C GLY A 495 -14.93 12.11 7.95
N VAL A 496 -14.02 12.29 6.98
CA VAL A 496 -14.38 12.83 5.67
C VAL A 496 -15.03 11.73 4.82
N HIS A 497 -16.17 12.05 4.21
CA HIS A 497 -16.95 11.18 3.32
C HIS A 497 -16.94 11.68 1.87
N ILE A 498 -16.69 12.98 1.67
CA ILE A 498 -16.58 13.62 0.36
C ILE A 498 -15.34 14.52 0.38
N PRO A 499 -14.16 14.05 -0.09
CA PRO A 499 -12.90 14.78 0.00
C PRO A 499 -12.96 16.22 -0.53
N LYS A 500 -13.66 16.44 -1.65
CA LYS A 500 -13.79 17.74 -2.32
C LYS A 500 -14.60 18.76 -1.51
N GLU A 501 -15.39 18.31 -0.55
CA GLU A 501 -16.26 19.15 0.27
C GLU A 501 -15.74 19.36 1.70
N SER A 502 -14.55 18.84 2.03
CA SER A 502 -13.94 19.10 3.33
C SER A 502 -13.45 20.56 3.42
N PRO A 503 -13.96 21.38 4.37
CA PRO A 503 -13.66 22.81 4.39
C PRO A 503 -12.18 23.12 4.61
N THR A 504 -11.54 22.39 5.52
CA THR A 504 -10.14 22.65 5.90
C THR A 504 -9.17 21.72 5.17
N TYR A 505 -9.59 20.51 4.82
CA TYR A 505 -8.65 19.46 4.41
C TYR A 505 -8.63 19.13 2.91
N THR A 506 -9.46 19.78 2.08
CA THR A 506 -9.41 19.61 0.61
C THR A 506 -7.99 19.81 0.06
N GLY A 507 -7.24 20.79 0.58
CA GLY A 507 -5.84 21.03 0.19
C GLY A 507 -4.90 19.86 0.46
N SER A 508 -5.16 19.06 1.50
CA SER A 508 -4.37 17.86 1.80
C SER A 508 -4.67 16.73 0.82
N PHE A 509 -5.94 16.55 0.42
CA PHE A 509 -6.31 15.60 -0.63
C PHE A 509 -5.73 16.01 -1.98
N ILE A 510 -5.71 17.32 -2.32
CA ILE A 510 -5.01 17.84 -3.50
C ILE A 510 -3.54 17.40 -3.51
N GLY A 511 -2.87 17.38 -2.36
CA GLY A 511 -1.50 16.88 -2.21
C GLY A 511 -1.30 15.42 -2.62
N SER A 512 -2.33 14.58 -2.48
CA SER A 512 -2.29 13.14 -2.74
C SER A 512 -2.88 12.79 -4.12
N PHE A 513 -4.01 13.38 -4.46
CA PHE A 513 -4.77 13.09 -5.68
C PHE A 513 -4.34 13.93 -6.87
N GLY A 514 -3.81 15.12 -6.64
CA GLY A 514 -3.70 16.18 -7.64
C GLY A 514 -4.86 17.17 -7.56
N ASP A 515 -4.67 18.35 -8.16
CA ASP A 515 -5.68 19.41 -8.18
C ASP A 515 -6.98 18.92 -8.84
N THR A 516 -8.14 19.35 -8.33
CA THR A 516 -9.45 18.97 -8.90
C THR A 516 -9.61 19.36 -10.37
N SER A 517 -8.84 20.33 -10.87
CA SER A 517 -8.83 20.75 -12.28
C SER A 517 -7.97 19.87 -13.19
N TRP A 518 -7.13 19.00 -12.63
CA TRP A 518 -6.25 18.12 -13.42
C TRP A 518 -6.93 16.84 -13.88
N HIS A 519 -8.09 16.50 -13.31
CA HIS A 519 -8.85 15.29 -13.63
C HIS A 519 -7.97 14.01 -13.56
N CYS A 520 -7.17 13.91 -12.50
CA CYS A 520 -6.31 12.76 -12.28
C CYS A 520 -7.13 11.47 -12.21
N LEU A 521 -6.62 10.42 -12.86
CA LEU A 521 -7.31 9.14 -12.95
C LEU A 521 -6.93 8.23 -11.78
N PHE A 522 -7.87 7.41 -11.33
CA PHE A 522 -7.67 6.36 -10.34
C PHE A 522 -7.36 5.02 -11.02
N SER A 523 -6.47 4.23 -10.44
CA SER A 523 -6.30 2.81 -10.80
C SER A 523 -5.95 1.97 -9.56
N ASN A 524 -6.19 0.66 -9.60
CA ASN A 524 -5.97 -0.23 -8.46
C ASN A 524 -5.50 -1.65 -8.83
N PRO A 525 -4.61 -1.86 -9.81
CA PRO A 525 -4.21 -3.22 -10.23
C PRO A 525 -3.71 -4.10 -9.08
N GLN A 526 -3.10 -3.50 -8.06
CA GLN A 526 -2.63 -4.17 -6.87
C GLN A 526 -3.75 -4.66 -5.93
N MET A 527 -4.96 -4.14 -6.06
CA MET A 527 -6.09 -4.50 -5.20
C MET A 527 -6.89 -5.69 -5.71
N GLU A 528 -6.76 -6.05 -6.99
CA GLU A 528 -7.46 -7.20 -7.60
C GLU A 528 -7.18 -8.49 -6.81
N GLN A 529 -5.95 -8.67 -6.33
CA GLN A 529 -5.55 -9.82 -5.52
C GLN A 529 -6.33 -9.97 -4.21
N PHE A 530 -6.96 -8.90 -3.71
CA PHE A 530 -7.76 -8.89 -2.50
C PHE A 530 -9.27 -8.94 -2.78
N GLY A 531 -9.68 -9.12 -4.04
CA GLY A 531 -11.09 -9.24 -4.43
C GLY A 531 -11.77 -7.94 -4.84
N TYR A 532 -11.01 -6.86 -5.01
CA TYR A 532 -11.56 -5.61 -5.56
C TYR A 532 -11.75 -5.71 -7.08
N PRO A 533 -12.76 -5.04 -7.66
CA PRO A 533 -12.84 -4.86 -9.10
C PRO A 533 -11.57 -4.18 -9.64
N LEU A 534 -11.01 -4.74 -10.72
CA LEU A 534 -9.87 -4.16 -11.41
C LEU A 534 -10.29 -2.87 -12.12
N ILE A 535 -9.62 -1.78 -11.78
CA ILE A 535 -9.70 -0.46 -12.42
C ILE A 535 -8.31 -0.14 -12.94
N THR A 536 -8.24 0.08 -14.24
CA THR A 536 -7.05 0.47 -14.96
C THR A 536 -7.17 1.92 -15.41
N ARG A 537 -6.05 2.49 -15.88
CA ARG A 537 -6.07 3.82 -16.52
C ARG A 537 -7.07 3.91 -17.68
N ALA A 538 -7.30 2.81 -18.41
CA ALA A 538 -8.18 2.80 -19.58
C ALA A 538 -9.66 3.03 -19.21
N ASP A 539 -10.06 2.67 -17.98
CA ASP A 539 -11.43 2.85 -17.48
C ASP A 539 -11.78 4.32 -17.21
N SER A 540 -10.78 5.22 -17.21
CA SER A 540 -10.96 6.68 -17.12
C SER A 540 -11.76 7.13 -15.89
N VAL A 541 -11.63 6.40 -14.78
CA VAL A 541 -12.26 6.74 -13.50
C VAL A 541 -11.53 7.92 -12.88
N GLU A 542 -12.25 9.01 -12.63
CA GLU A 542 -11.72 10.22 -12.01
C GLU A 542 -11.60 10.01 -10.48
N VAL A 543 -10.47 10.42 -9.88
CA VAL A 543 -10.13 10.08 -8.50
C VAL A 543 -11.03 10.77 -7.47
N TRP A 544 -11.40 12.04 -7.68
CA TRP A 544 -12.26 12.78 -6.75
C TRP A 544 -13.68 12.20 -6.74
N ASP A 545 -14.16 11.72 -7.88
CA ASP A 545 -15.44 11.04 -8.04
C ASP A 545 -15.42 9.63 -7.46
N TYR A 546 -14.32 8.89 -7.64
CA TYR A 546 -14.16 7.56 -7.04
C TYR A 546 -14.25 7.61 -5.52
N TRP A 547 -13.68 8.64 -4.89
CA TRP A 547 -13.66 8.84 -3.43
C TRP A 547 -14.81 9.69 -2.89
N ASP A 548 -15.82 10.04 -3.71
CA ASP A 548 -17.07 10.63 -3.23
C ASP A 548 -18.04 9.50 -2.85
N ASN A 549 -18.32 9.33 -1.54
CA ASN A 549 -19.23 8.29 -1.09
C ASN A 549 -20.64 8.42 -1.68
N THR A 550 -21.13 9.62 -1.92
CA THR A 550 -22.50 9.81 -2.44
C THR A 550 -22.60 9.33 -3.88
N LYS A 551 -21.59 9.63 -4.70
CA LYS A 551 -21.49 9.13 -6.08
C LYS A 551 -21.27 7.63 -6.11
N TRP A 552 -20.36 7.12 -5.29
CA TRP A 552 -20.05 5.70 -5.27
C TRP A 552 -21.26 4.86 -4.82
N LEU A 553 -21.94 5.24 -3.74
CA LEU A 553 -23.11 4.52 -3.24
C LEU A 553 -24.25 4.48 -4.26
N ALA A 554 -24.49 5.60 -4.96
CA ALA A 554 -25.52 5.70 -6.00
C ALA A 554 -25.18 4.87 -7.24
N ALA A 555 -23.90 4.78 -7.61
CA ALA A 555 -23.46 3.97 -8.75
C ALA A 555 -23.36 2.46 -8.43
N ASN A 556 -23.36 2.07 -7.15
CA ASN A 556 -23.11 0.71 -6.70
C ASN A 556 -24.23 0.15 -5.79
N PRO A 557 -25.52 0.28 -6.14
CA PRO A 557 -26.64 -0.07 -5.25
C PRO A 557 -26.65 -1.55 -4.83
N ALA A 558 -26.21 -2.44 -5.73
CA ALA A 558 -26.12 -3.89 -5.51
C ALA A 558 -24.84 -4.34 -4.78
N VAL A 559 -23.86 -3.46 -4.56
CA VAL A 559 -22.61 -3.81 -3.89
C VAL A 559 -22.80 -3.75 -2.39
N GLU A 560 -22.52 -4.84 -1.69
CA GLU A 560 -22.72 -4.89 -0.25
C GLU A 560 -21.64 -4.13 0.52
N THR A 561 -22.09 -3.34 1.50
CA THR A 561 -21.23 -2.58 2.42
C THR A 561 -21.16 -3.30 3.78
N PRO A 562 -20.22 -2.98 4.66
CA PRO A 562 -20.36 -3.33 6.08
C PRO A 562 -21.36 -2.42 6.78
N TRP A 563 -21.80 -2.82 7.99
CA TRP A 563 -22.52 -1.90 8.87
C TRP A 563 -21.61 -0.73 9.21
N MET A 564 -22.12 0.51 9.12
CA MET A 564 -21.35 1.71 9.46
C MET A 564 -21.91 2.41 10.69
N SER A 565 -21.12 2.42 11.77
CA SER A 565 -21.34 3.28 12.92
C SER A 565 -20.50 4.54 12.76
N ASN A 566 -21.12 5.69 12.51
CA ASN A 566 -20.38 6.94 12.27
C ASN A 566 -20.96 8.14 13.00
N CYS A 567 -20.18 9.22 13.02
CA CYS A 567 -20.62 10.48 13.59
C CYS A 567 -20.00 11.71 12.92
N ASN A 568 -20.60 12.87 13.17
CA ASN A 568 -19.96 14.16 12.92
C ASN A 568 -20.53 15.24 13.83
N GLY A 569 -19.68 16.16 14.29
CA GLY A 569 -20.14 17.38 14.96
C GLY A 569 -20.77 18.34 13.97
N THR A 570 -21.93 18.89 14.30
CA THR A 570 -22.68 19.85 13.45
C THR A 570 -21.95 21.18 13.31
N ASN A 571 -21.08 21.49 14.26
CA ASN A 571 -20.17 22.64 14.30
C ASN A 571 -18.69 22.26 14.05
N ASP A 572 -18.40 21.07 13.50
CA ASP A 572 -17.05 20.72 13.06
C ASP A 572 -16.70 21.45 11.75
N ASN A 573 -15.96 22.55 11.88
CA ASN A 573 -15.48 23.35 10.75
C ASN A 573 -14.22 22.76 10.06
N GLY A 574 -13.59 21.74 10.66
CA GLY A 574 -12.42 21.07 10.10
C GLY A 574 -12.84 20.05 9.05
N ILE A 575 -13.55 19.01 9.50
CA ILE A 575 -14.04 17.91 8.67
C ILE A 575 -15.22 18.35 7.81
N GLY A 576 -16.14 19.12 8.41
CA GLY A 576 -17.32 19.69 7.76
C GLY A 576 -18.58 18.87 7.98
N TRP A 577 -19.63 19.51 8.50
CA TRP A 577 -20.96 18.93 8.68
C TRP A 577 -21.71 18.64 7.35
N PRO A 578 -21.74 19.52 6.34
CA PRO A 578 -22.55 19.30 5.14
C PRO A 578 -22.23 18.00 4.39
N GLN A 579 -20.96 17.61 4.31
CA GLN A 579 -20.54 16.37 3.65
C GLN A 579 -20.96 15.12 4.45
N ALA A 580 -20.93 15.18 5.79
CA ALA A 580 -21.41 14.09 6.64
C ALA A 580 -22.93 13.91 6.53
N TRP A 581 -23.67 15.03 6.51
CA TRP A 581 -25.12 15.02 6.25
C TRP A 581 -25.46 14.39 4.89
N LYS A 582 -24.74 14.76 3.83
CA LYS A 582 -24.93 14.16 2.49
C LYS A 582 -24.63 12.65 2.49
N ASN A 583 -23.57 12.22 3.18
CA ASN A 583 -23.25 10.81 3.31
C ASN A 583 -24.36 10.04 4.05
N ALA A 584 -24.87 10.56 5.17
CA ALA A 584 -25.98 9.94 5.90
C ALA A 584 -27.24 9.81 5.03
N LYS A 585 -27.60 10.88 4.29
CA LYS A 585 -28.71 10.84 3.32
C LYS A 585 -28.48 9.82 2.20
N ALA A 586 -27.25 9.68 1.70
CA ALA A 586 -26.91 8.68 0.67
C ALA A 586 -26.99 7.24 1.21
N MET A 587 -26.56 6.99 2.45
CA MET A 587 -26.69 5.69 3.10
C MET A 587 -28.17 5.30 3.28
N ILE A 588 -29.02 6.25 3.69
CA ILE A 588 -30.48 6.05 3.79
C ILE A 588 -31.08 5.79 2.41
N ALA A 589 -30.80 6.65 1.42
CA ALA A 589 -31.37 6.56 0.08
C ALA A 589 -30.99 5.26 -0.64
N THR A 590 -29.80 4.73 -0.38
CA THR A 590 -29.31 3.46 -0.96
C THR A 590 -29.49 2.26 -0.03
N LYS A 591 -30.28 2.42 1.03
CA LYS A 591 -30.69 1.35 1.98
C LYS A 591 -29.49 0.57 2.54
N ARG A 592 -28.52 1.28 3.12
CA ARG A 592 -27.31 0.69 3.73
C ARG A 592 -27.45 0.55 5.24
N GLY A 593 -26.86 -0.51 5.79
CA GLY A 593 -26.77 -0.70 7.23
C GLY A 593 -25.90 0.38 7.86
N ASN A 594 -26.50 1.26 8.65
CA ASN A 594 -25.78 2.33 9.30
C ASN A 594 -26.52 2.80 10.55
N ASN A 595 -25.76 3.39 11.48
CA ASN A 595 -26.27 4.28 12.50
C ASN A 595 -25.38 5.53 12.56
N PHE A 596 -26.01 6.70 12.62
CA PHE A 596 -25.33 7.99 12.55
C PHE A 596 -25.65 8.83 13.77
N ASN A 597 -24.62 9.32 14.47
CA ASN A 597 -24.76 10.19 15.64
C ASN A 597 -24.20 11.59 15.34
N TRP A 598 -24.89 12.64 15.78
CA TRP A 598 -24.40 14.01 15.67
C TRP A 598 -24.71 14.84 16.91
N ASP A 599 -23.84 15.81 17.18
CA ASP A 599 -24.01 16.74 18.29
C ASP A 599 -23.27 18.07 18.02
N ILE A 600 -23.14 18.91 19.05
CA ILE A 600 -22.42 20.20 18.99
C ILE A 600 -21.01 20.15 19.58
N HIS A 601 -20.40 18.96 19.73
CA HIS A 601 -19.05 18.80 20.26
C HIS A 601 -17.95 18.87 19.19
N ALA A 602 -18.27 19.41 18.01
CA ALA A 602 -17.34 19.63 16.90
C ALA A 602 -16.51 18.37 16.60
N HIS A 603 -15.19 18.50 16.56
CA HIS A 603 -14.28 17.38 16.28
C HIS A 603 -14.21 16.33 17.40
N SER A 604 -14.88 16.57 18.53
CA SER A 604 -14.93 15.65 19.67
C SER A 604 -16.16 14.74 19.67
N THR A 605 -17.07 14.88 18.71
CA THR A 605 -18.21 13.96 18.56
C THR A 605 -17.71 12.52 18.36
N ARG A 606 -18.46 11.54 18.88
CA ARG A 606 -18.10 10.11 18.85
C ARG A 606 -19.20 9.30 18.19
N ALA A 607 -18.81 8.23 17.49
CA ALA A 607 -19.77 7.30 16.93
C ALA A 607 -20.27 6.40 18.05
N ILE A 608 -21.58 6.21 18.08
CA ILE A 608 -22.25 5.27 18.98
C ILE A 608 -22.25 3.91 18.30
N VAL A 609 -21.92 2.85 19.02
CA VAL A 609 -22.09 1.46 18.57
C VAL A 609 -23.40 0.89 19.13
N LEU A 610 -23.97 -0.10 18.44
CA LEU A 610 -25.31 -0.62 18.75
C LEU A 610 -25.34 -1.48 20.03
N GLY A 611 -26.44 -1.38 20.79
CA GLY A 611 -26.73 -2.18 21.99
C GLY A 611 -26.80 -1.35 23.27
N HIS A 612 -25.79 -0.52 23.53
CA HIS A 612 -25.65 0.19 24.81
C HIS A 612 -25.72 1.72 24.71
N LEU A 613 -25.95 2.28 23.52
CA LEU A 613 -25.93 3.73 23.27
C LEU A 613 -24.62 4.40 23.76
N ASN A 614 -23.51 3.69 23.60
CA ASN A 614 -22.18 4.18 23.97
C ASN A 614 -21.20 4.00 22.79
N GLU A 615 -19.99 4.52 22.96
CA GLU A 615 -18.98 4.56 21.90
C GLU A 615 -18.03 3.36 21.86
N ARG A 616 -18.20 2.36 22.74
CA ARG A 616 -17.22 1.30 23.00
C ARG A 616 -17.75 -0.13 22.83
N ASP A 617 -18.90 -0.42 23.41
CA ASP A 617 -19.36 -1.79 23.61
C ASP A 617 -20.57 -2.06 22.70
N SER A 618 -20.36 -2.94 21.73
CA SER A 618 -21.39 -3.40 20.79
C SER A 618 -21.89 -4.78 21.20
N ASP A 619 -23.21 -4.93 21.28
CA ASP A 619 -23.84 -6.24 21.52
C ASP A 619 -23.91 -7.13 20.25
N LEU A 620 -23.63 -6.55 19.08
CA LEU A 620 -23.67 -7.26 17.80
C LEU A 620 -22.30 -7.82 17.37
N ASP A 621 -22.29 -9.10 17.00
CA ASP A 621 -21.15 -9.81 16.38
C ASP A 621 -21.24 -9.77 14.85
N PHE A 622 -20.91 -8.62 14.25
CA PHE A 622 -20.95 -8.45 12.78
C PHE A 622 -20.00 -9.40 12.05
N ARG A 623 -20.51 -10.05 10.98
CA ARG A 623 -19.75 -10.95 10.10
C ARG A 623 -19.98 -10.65 8.62
N LYS A 624 -19.01 -10.99 7.77
CA LYS A 624 -19.14 -10.83 6.31
C LYS A 624 -20.09 -11.86 5.69
N ASN A 625 -20.10 -13.08 6.22
CA ASN A 625 -20.97 -14.17 5.78
C ASN A 625 -22.34 -14.18 6.45
N GLN A 626 -22.88 -13.01 6.79
CA GLN A 626 -24.15 -12.89 7.49
C GLN A 626 -24.91 -11.64 7.04
N SER A 627 -26.19 -11.83 6.71
CA SER A 627 -27.09 -10.72 6.40
C SER A 627 -27.36 -9.83 7.62
N TYR A 628 -27.73 -8.57 7.37
CA TYR A 628 -28.16 -7.63 8.39
C TYR A 628 -29.34 -6.77 7.87
N PRO A 629 -30.14 -6.16 8.76
CA PRO A 629 -31.27 -5.32 8.34
C PRO A 629 -30.79 -3.88 8.11
N ALA A 630 -30.85 -3.35 6.90
CA ALA A 630 -30.78 -1.90 6.71
C ALA A 630 -32.11 -1.27 7.17
N LEU A 631 -31.99 -0.23 7.98
CA LEU A 631 -33.09 0.43 8.65
C LEU A 631 -33.24 1.85 8.08
N THR A 632 -34.46 2.20 7.68
CA THR A 632 -34.79 3.53 7.19
C THR A 632 -36.15 3.97 7.71
N ASN A 633 -36.38 5.29 7.77
CA ASN A 633 -37.67 5.86 8.14
C ASN A 633 -38.13 5.45 9.56
N GLY A 634 -37.18 5.33 10.50
CA GLY A 634 -37.45 4.99 11.90
C GLY A 634 -38.15 6.14 12.60
N SER A 635 -39.28 5.88 13.27
CA SER A 635 -40.04 6.94 13.97
C SER A 635 -39.34 7.47 15.22
N LEU A 636 -38.23 6.83 15.65
CA LEU A 636 -37.38 7.29 16.75
C LEU A 636 -36.07 7.93 16.26
N ASP A 637 -35.88 8.05 14.94
CA ASP A 637 -34.76 8.81 14.38
C ASP A 637 -34.97 10.32 14.62
N ASP A 638 -33.92 10.99 15.07
CA ASP A 638 -33.92 12.45 15.17
C ASP A 638 -33.86 13.09 13.76
N SER A 639 -34.36 14.31 13.63
CA SER A 639 -34.49 14.93 12.30
C SER A 639 -33.13 15.37 11.76
N LEU A 640 -32.75 14.83 10.59
CA LEU A 640 -31.66 15.37 9.76
C LEU A 640 -32.11 16.56 8.90
N GLY A 641 -33.41 16.88 8.83
CA GLY A 641 -33.94 17.92 7.95
C GLY A 641 -33.81 17.62 6.44
N THR A 642 -34.24 18.59 5.63
CA THR A 642 -34.19 18.53 4.14
C THR A 642 -32.97 19.26 3.55
N VAL A 643 -32.28 20.04 4.36
CA VAL A 643 -31.02 20.73 4.05
C VAL A 643 -30.03 20.50 5.18
N PRO A 644 -28.70 20.64 4.96
CA PRO A 644 -27.71 20.36 5.98
C PRO A 644 -27.97 21.04 7.32
N TRP A 645 -28.51 22.27 7.35
CA TRP A 645 -28.74 23.04 8.59
C TRP A 645 -30.16 22.88 9.18
N GLY A 646 -30.98 21.99 8.63
CA GLY A 646 -32.35 21.72 9.10
C GLY A 646 -32.44 20.60 10.13
N HIS A 647 -31.34 20.26 10.78
CA HIS A 647 -31.20 19.14 11.70
C HIS A 647 -31.42 19.57 13.16
N ASP A 648 -31.69 18.60 14.03
CA ASP A 648 -31.66 18.81 15.48
C ASP A 648 -30.21 19.01 15.98
N SER A 649 -30.00 19.80 17.03
CA SER A 649 -28.65 20.14 17.50
C SER A 649 -27.87 18.94 18.03
N VAL A 650 -28.58 17.95 18.57
CA VAL A 650 -28.08 16.63 18.96
C VAL A 650 -29.09 15.62 18.46
N GLY A 651 -28.61 14.53 17.88
CA GLY A 651 -29.51 13.49 17.42
C GLY A 651 -28.79 12.25 16.91
N SER A 652 -29.58 11.23 16.66
CA SER A 652 -29.13 9.95 16.16
C SER A 652 -30.13 9.34 15.17
N SER A 653 -29.62 8.51 14.27
CA SER A 653 -30.43 7.65 13.41
C SER A 653 -30.05 6.19 13.63
N ASN A 654 -31.04 5.31 13.62
CA ASN A 654 -30.93 3.86 13.82
C ASN A 654 -30.22 3.48 15.13
N ALA A 655 -30.50 4.18 16.23
CA ALA A 655 -29.80 3.99 17.49
C ALA A 655 -30.34 2.84 18.36
N TYR A 656 -31.62 2.48 18.20
CA TYR A 656 -32.35 1.68 19.19
C TYR A 656 -32.69 0.25 18.75
N VAL A 657 -32.62 -0.03 17.45
CA VAL A 657 -33.01 -1.32 16.89
C VAL A 657 -31.85 -2.32 17.01
N MET A 658 -32.16 -3.51 17.50
CA MET A 658 -31.24 -4.64 17.59
C MET A 658 -31.84 -5.86 16.89
N TRP A 659 -30.97 -6.81 16.53
CA TRP A 659 -31.38 -8.09 15.95
C TRP A 659 -30.52 -9.23 16.45
N ASP A 660 -31.06 -10.43 16.35
CA ASP A 660 -30.40 -11.64 16.83
C ASP A 660 -29.58 -12.24 15.69
N VAL A 661 -28.27 -12.06 15.78
CA VAL A 661 -27.31 -12.64 14.83
C VAL A 661 -27.28 -14.17 14.87
N SER A 662 -27.87 -14.83 15.87
CA SER A 662 -27.88 -16.30 15.96
C SER A 662 -29.10 -16.94 15.28
N THR A 663 -30.15 -16.17 14.97
CA THR A 663 -31.40 -16.69 14.41
C THR A 663 -31.62 -16.33 12.94
N VAL A 664 -30.62 -15.75 12.28
CA VAL A 664 -30.71 -15.39 10.86
C VAL A 664 -30.87 -16.65 10.02
N VAL A 665 -32.01 -16.76 9.33
CA VAL A 665 -32.23 -17.73 8.25
C VAL A 665 -31.98 -17.01 6.95
N ASP A 666 -31.14 -17.59 6.09
CA ASP A 666 -30.82 -17.05 4.77
C ASP A 666 -30.63 -18.26 3.84
N GLU A 667 -31.73 -18.70 3.27
CA GLU A 667 -31.88 -19.86 2.39
C GLU A 667 -32.44 -19.42 1.04
N PRO A 668 -32.29 -20.21 -0.04
CA PRO A 668 -32.66 -19.78 -1.40
C PRO A 668 -34.07 -19.21 -1.57
N LEU A 669 -35.04 -19.69 -0.77
CA LEU A 669 -36.45 -19.30 -0.84
C LEU A 669 -36.94 -18.59 0.42
N GLN A 670 -36.10 -18.39 1.43
CA GLN A 670 -36.53 -17.93 2.74
C GLN A 670 -35.45 -17.11 3.44
N TRP A 671 -35.86 -15.98 4.01
CA TRP A 671 -35.04 -15.19 4.90
C TRP A 671 -35.80 -14.87 6.18
N GLU A 672 -35.16 -15.00 7.33
CA GLU A 672 -35.75 -14.66 8.62
C GLU A 672 -34.77 -13.92 9.52
N MET A 673 -35.30 -12.98 10.31
CA MET A 673 -34.53 -12.29 11.34
C MET A 673 -35.42 -11.82 12.48
N SER A 674 -34.97 -12.05 13.71
CA SER A 674 -35.63 -11.53 14.92
C SER A 674 -35.04 -10.17 15.31
N LEU A 675 -35.89 -9.17 15.52
CA LEU A 675 -35.53 -7.79 15.87
C LEU A 675 -36.32 -7.29 17.11
N TRP A 676 -35.75 -6.32 17.83
CA TRP A 676 -36.39 -5.66 18.98
C TRP A 676 -35.82 -4.25 19.22
N LEU A 677 -36.49 -3.49 20.07
CA LEU A 677 -35.98 -2.22 20.62
C LEU A 677 -35.25 -2.47 21.94
N ILE A 678 -34.04 -1.90 22.07
CA ILE A 678 -33.32 -1.93 23.35
C ILE A 678 -34.13 -1.29 24.47
N SER A 679 -33.87 -1.67 25.72
CA SER A 679 -34.58 -1.13 26.88
C SER A 679 -34.47 0.39 27.01
N ALA A 680 -33.36 0.95 26.52
CA ALA A 680 -33.06 2.38 26.52
C ALA A 680 -33.87 3.20 25.49
N ALA A 681 -34.58 2.55 24.55
CA ALA A 681 -35.50 3.25 23.65
C ALA A 681 -36.56 4.00 24.48
N LEU A 682 -36.69 5.30 24.20
CA LEU A 682 -37.56 6.23 24.93
C LEU A 682 -39.04 5.85 24.80
N GLN A 683 -39.43 5.36 23.62
CA GLN A 683 -40.78 4.89 23.35
C GLN A 683 -40.86 3.35 23.45
N ALA A 684 -42.07 2.85 23.70
CA ALA A 684 -42.31 1.41 23.75
C ALA A 684 -42.28 0.74 22.37
N THR A 685 -42.51 1.53 21.31
CA THR A 685 -42.61 1.07 19.92
C THR A 685 -41.95 2.06 18.97
N GLU A 686 -41.55 1.56 17.80
CA GLU A 686 -40.99 2.32 16.68
C GLU A 686 -41.57 1.77 15.38
N THR A 687 -41.95 2.61 14.43
CA THR A 687 -42.20 2.16 13.06
C THR A 687 -40.94 2.35 12.23
N VAL A 688 -40.54 1.34 11.47
CA VAL A 688 -39.32 1.37 10.65
C VAL A 688 -39.49 0.57 9.36
N ASP A 689 -38.82 0.99 8.31
CA ASP A 689 -38.69 0.20 7.08
C ASP A 689 -37.48 -0.71 7.19
N ILE A 690 -37.66 -2.00 6.88
CA ILE A 690 -36.59 -3.01 6.96
C ILE A 690 -36.23 -3.50 5.56
N THR A 691 -34.94 -3.44 5.23
CA THR A 691 -34.38 -3.99 3.98
C THR A 691 -33.26 -4.98 4.30
N PRO A 692 -33.41 -6.29 4.05
CA PRO A 692 -32.30 -7.23 4.19
C PRO A 692 -31.14 -6.86 3.27
N ARG A 693 -29.93 -6.82 3.84
CA ARG A 693 -28.68 -6.58 3.13
C ARG A 693 -27.72 -7.72 3.41
N ARG A 694 -26.70 -7.85 2.56
CA ARG A 694 -25.71 -8.93 2.63
C ARG A 694 -26.38 -10.32 2.66
N LEU A 695 -27.41 -10.49 1.83
CA LEU A 695 -28.05 -11.78 1.60
C LEU A 695 -27.03 -12.75 1.01
N GLN A 696 -26.99 -13.96 1.54
CA GLN A 696 -26.06 -15.02 1.16
C GLN A 696 -26.70 -16.02 0.21
N GLN A 697 -27.98 -16.32 0.38
CA GLN A 697 -28.67 -17.35 -0.38
C GLN A 697 -30.04 -16.93 -0.90
N LEU A 698 -30.82 -16.12 -0.16
CA LEU A 698 -32.15 -15.72 -0.62
C LEU A 698 -32.08 -15.19 -2.04
N THR A 699 -32.84 -15.80 -2.95
CA THR A 699 -32.85 -15.39 -4.35
C THR A 699 -33.46 -14.01 -4.46
N HIS A 700 -32.71 -13.04 -4.97
CA HIS A 700 -33.20 -11.69 -5.17
C HIS A 700 -32.68 -11.01 -6.44
N GLY A 701 -33.48 -10.09 -6.95
CA GLY A 701 -33.26 -9.39 -8.21
C GLY A 701 -34.47 -8.53 -8.56
N ALA A 702 -34.28 -7.58 -9.47
CA ALA A 702 -35.30 -6.60 -9.81
C ALA A 702 -36.61 -7.25 -10.26
N GLY A 703 -37.74 -6.82 -9.69
CA GLY A 703 -39.06 -7.36 -10.01
C GLY A 703 -39.41 -8.69 -9.34
N SER A 704 -38.51 -9.30 -8.56
CA SER A 704 -38.81 -10.49 -7.76
C SER A 704 -39.94 -10.22 -6.77
N THR A 705 -40.85 -11.17 -6.58
CA THR A 705 -41.98 -11.05 -5.66
C THR A 705 -41.83 -11.95 -4.43
N TYR A 706 -42.28 -11.45 -3.28
CA TYR A 706 -42.15 -12.12 -1.99
C TYR A 706 -43.41 -11.95 -1.15
N THR A 707 -43.74 -12.99 -0.40
CA THR A 707 -44.67 -12.94 0.71
C THR A 707 -43.88 -12.75 2.00
N TRP A 708 -44.39 -11.93 2.92
CA TRP A 708 -43.75 -11.72 4.21
C TRP A 708 -44.73 -11.82 5.38
N SER A 709 -44.21 -12.24 6.53
CA SER A 709 -44.91 -12.23 7.81
C SER A 709 -44.07 -11.55 8.89
N TRP A 710 -44.76 -10.88 9.80
CA TRP A 710 -44.18 -10.23 10.96
C TRP A 710 -44.79 -10.87 12.19
N ASP A 711 -43.97 -11.62 12.92
CA ASP A 711 -44.43 -12.55 13.94
C ASP A 711 -43.99 -12.08 15.34
N GLU A 712 -44.86 -12.21 16.34
CA GLU A 712 -44.52 -12.08 17.76
C GLU A 712 -44.74 -13.44 18.44
N GLY A 713 -43.64 -14.16 18.70
CA GLY A 713 -43.70 -15.56 19.10
C GLY A 713 -44.32 -16.44 18.01
N ALA A 714 -45.43 -17.12 18.32
CA ALA A 714 -46.14 -17.97 17.37
C ALA A 714 -47.28 -17.22 16.62
N THR A 715 -47.48 -15.94 16.90
CA THR A 715 -48.60 -15.15 16.38
C THR A 715 -48.13 -14.26 15.24
N VAL A 716 -48.71 -14.42 14.06
CA VAL A 716 -48.52 -13.47 12.95
C VAL A 716 -49.31 -12.19 13.27
N ILE A 717 -48.61 -11.07 13.47
CA ILE A 717 -49.22 -9.78 13.82
C ILE A 717 -49.39 -8.86 12.59
N ALA A 718 -48.63 -9.09 11.53
CA ALA A 718 -48.85 -8.51 10.21
C ALA A 718 -48.29 -9.42 9.11
N SER A 719 -48.80 -9.29 7.89
CA SER A 719 -48.30 -10.01 6.72
C SER A 719 -48.65 -9.26 5.45
N GLY A 720 -47.95 -9.52 4.36
CA GLY A 720 -48.25 -8.92 3.07
C GLY A 720 -47.38 -9.47 1.96
N ASN A 721 -47.43 -8.79 0.81
CA ASN A 721 -46.56 -9.07 -0.32
C ASN A 721 -45.67 -7.85 -0.58
N THR A 722 -44.51 -8.06 -1.18
CA THR A 722 -43.62 -7.00 -1.64
C THR A 722 -42.96 -7.40 -2.97
N THR A 723 -42.41 -6.41 -3.66
CA THR A 723 -41.64 -6.60 -4.88
C THR A 723 -40.28 -5.93 -4.70
N ALA A 724 -39.21 -6.62 -5.06
CA ALA A 724 -37.88 -6.03 -5.06
C ALA A 724 -37.80 -4.89 -6.08
N ASP A 725 -37.16 -3.79 -5.69
CA ASP A 725 -37.02 -2.60 -6.54
C ASP A 725 -36.08 -2.82 -7.74
N VAL A 726 -35.79 -1.76 -8.49
CA VAL A 726 -34.91 -1.83 -9.68
C VAL A 726 -33.48 -2.30 -9.36
N ASP A 727 -33.05 -2.14 -8.11
CA ASP A 727 -31.74 -2.58 -7.63
C ASP A 727 -31.80 -3.98 -6.99
N GLY A 728 -32.97 -4.62 -7.00
CA GLY A 728 -33.18 -5.94 -6.41
C GLY A 728 -33.25 -5.92 -4.88
N LEU A 729 -33.54 -4.77 -4.27
CA LEU A 729 -33.64 -4.61 -2.82
C LEU A 729 -35.08 -4.86 -2.35
N ILE A 730 -35.22 -5.67 -1.31
CA ILE A 730 -36.52 -6.05 -0.72
C ILE A 730 -36.78 -5.15 0.48
N THR A 731 -37.76 -4.24 0.39
CA THR A 731 -38.10 -3.34 1.51
C THR A 731 -39.51 -3.64 2.02
N ILE A 732 -39.63 -3.85 3.33
CA ILE A 732 -40.92 -3.96 4.02
C ILE A 732 -41.15 -2.66 4.81
N PRO A 733 -42.10 -1.80 4.38
CA PRO A 733 -42.26 -0.50 4.99
C PRO A 733 -43.10 -0.52 6.27
N GLY A 734 -42.79 0.38 7.20
CA GLY A 734 -43.65 0.73 8.34
C GLY A 734 -43.89 -0.39 9.36
N LEU A 735 -42.97 -1.35 9.49
CA LEU A 735 -43.09 -2.40 10.50
C LEU A 735 -42.97 -1.81 11.90
N THR A 736 -43.92 -2.14 12.77
CA THR A 736 -43.85 -1.71 14.17
C THR A 736 -42.96 -2.68 14.95
N LEU A 737 -41.86 -2.19 15.51
CA LEU A 737 -41.02 -2.84 16.50
C LEU A 737 -41.51 -2.54 17.93
N SER A 738 -41.13 -3.39 18.88
CA SER A 738 -41.33 -3.13 20.30
C SER A 738 -40.16 -3.67 21.12
N LYS A 739 -40.23 -3.58 22.45
CA LYS A 739 -39.22 -4.18 23.36
C LYS A 739 -39.28 -5.72 23.41
N THR A 740 -40.30 -6.34 22.82
CA THR A 740 -40.38 -7.79 22.59
C THR A 740 -39.72 -8.17 21.26
N HIS A 741 -39.22 -9.40 21.18
CA HIS A 741 -38.66 -9.93 19.94
C HIS A 741 -39.77 -10.18 18.92
N ARG A 742 -39.58 -9.65 17.71
CA ARG A 742 -40.44 -9.87 16.56
C ARG A 742 -39.64 -10.40 15.39
N THR A 743 -40.18 -11.34 14.63
CA THR A 743 -39.45 -12.00 13.53
C THR A 743 -40.05 -11.60 12.20
N LEU A 744 -39.22 -11.04 11.31
CA LEU A 744 -39.57 -10.83 9.91
C LEU A 744 -39.21 -12.08 9.15
N LYS A 745 -40.17 -12.65 8.44
CA LYS A 745 -39.99 -13.75 7.52
C LYS A 745 -40.32 -13.28 6.13
N ILE A 746 -39.46 -13.56 5.17
CA ILE A 746 -39.63 -13.24 3.76
C ILE A 746 -39.48 -14.54 2.98
N THR A 747 -40.52 -14.89 2.23
CA THR A 747 -40.56 -16.09 1.39
C THR A 747 -40.60 -15.68 -0.06
N CYS A 748 -39.75 -16.29 -0.86
CA CYS A 748 -39.72 -16.10 -2.30
C CYS A 748 -40.97 -16.73 -2.95
N ASP A 749 -41.73 -15.94 -3.73
CA ASP A 749 -42.87 -16.44 -4.50
C ASP A 749 -42.49 -16.65 -5.97
N ASP A 750 -41.98 -15.61 -6.61
CA ASP A 750 -41.46 -15.61 -7.98
C ASP A 750 -40.22 -14.71 -8.03
N CYS A 751 -39.06 -15.29 -7.72
CA CYS A 751 -37.81 -14.56 -7.65
C CYS A 751 -36.91 -14.86 -8.83
N VAL A 752 -36.32 -13.79 -9.35
CA VAL A 752 -35.27 -13.83 -10.33
C VAL A 752 -33.96 -13.51 -9.64
N ALA A 753 -32.91 -14.27 -9.96
CA ALA A 753 -31.57 -13.84 -9.61
C ALA A 753 -31.27 -12.56 -10.41
N GLY A 754 -30.91 -11.47 -9.73
CA GLY A 754 -30.57 -10.22 -10.39
C GLY A 754 -29.45 -10.40 -11.42
N SER A 755 -29.54 -9.69 -12.54
CA SER A 755 -28.43 -9.59 -13.50
C SER A 755 -27.33 -8.70 -12.91
N ALA A 756 -26.49 -9.26 -12.05
CA ALA A 756 -25.35 -8.55 -11.48
C ALA A 756 -24.30 -8.26 -12.57
N ALA A 757 -24.44 -7.12 -13.25
CA ALA A 757 -23.31 -6.51 -13.95
C ALA A 757 -22.51 -5.68 -12.92
N ALA A 758 -21.46 -6.32 -12.40
CA ALA A 758 -20.28 -5.71 -11.75
C ALA A 758 -20.50 -4.91 -10.45
N ALA A 759 -20.49 -5.61 -9.31
CA ALA A 759 -19.31 -5.57 -8.43
C ALA A 759 -19.31 -6.76 -7.45
N ALA A 760 -18.13 -7.37 -7.30
CA ALA A 760 -17.87 -8.60 -6.55
C ALA A 760 -18.69 -9.82 -7.00
N ASP A 761 -18.29 -10.39 -8.14
CA ASP A 761 -18.53 -11.80 -8.41
C ASP A 761 -17.68 -12.64 -7.43
N VAL A 762 -18.12 -12.71 -6.17
CA VAL A 762 -17.78 -13.79 -5.25
C VAL A 762 -18.99 -14.71 -5.26
N GLY A 763 -19.14 -15.47 -6.34
CA GLY A 763 -20.26 -16.39 -6.46
C GLY A 763 -20.19 -17.34 -7.64
N ILE A 764 -19.59 -16.96 -8.77
CA ILE A 764 -19.29 -17.93 -9.83
C ILE A 764 -18.07 -18.75 -9.39
N PRO A 765 -18.20 -20.08 -9.22
CA PRO A 765 -17.06 -20.93 -8.93
C PRO A 765 -16.07 -20.82 -10.09
N GLU A 766 -14.86 -20.35 -9.82
CA GLU A 766 -13.87 -20.12 -10.85
C GLU A 766 -12.57 -20.85 -10.55
N LEU A 767 -12.01 -21.45 -11.60
CA LEU A 767 -10.69 -22.03 -11.63
C LEU A 767 -9.83 -21.24 -12.63
N ARG A 768 -8.88 -20.44 -12.13
CA ARG A 768 -7.91 -19.69 -12.95
C ARG A 768 -6.52 -20.30 -12.87
N VAL A 769 -5.74 -20.09 -13.92
CA VAL A 769 -4.36 -20.54 -14.07
C VAL A 769 -3.58 -19.38 -14.66
N THR A 770 -2.65 -18.80 -13.89
CA THR A 770 -1.92 -17.60 -14.31
C THR A 770 -0.46 -17.69 -13.83
N PRO A 771 0.54 -17.54 -14.74
CA PRO A 771 0.41 -17.38 -16.18
C PRO A 771 -0.09 -18.67 -16.89
N ASN A 772 -0.61 -18.54 -18.12
CA ASN A 772 -1.00 -19.67 -18.98
C ASN A 772 -1.07 -19.23 -20.46
N PRO A 773 -0.13 -19.63 -21.34
CA PRO A 773 0.91 -20.64 -21.13
C PRO A 773 1.94 -20.28 -20.04
N PHE A 774 2.60 -21.27 -19.46
CA PHE A 774 3.54 -21.11 -18.34
C PHE A 774 4.82 -21.93 -18.50
N ASN A 775 5.90 -21.56 -17.78
CA ASN A 775 7.20 -22.25 -17.78
C ASN A 775 7.99 -22.02 -16.47
N PRO A 776 8.39 -23.06 -15.72
CA PRO A 776 7.67 -24.32 -15.55
C PRO A 776 6.57 -24.22 -14.48
N SER A 777 6.41 -23.08 -13.80
CA SER A 777 5.46 -22.90 -12.70
C SER A 777 4.32 -21.94 -13.01
N THR A 778 3.14 -22.19 -12.42
CA THR A 778 1.95 -21.33 -12.54
C THR A 778 1.17 -21.28 -11.22
N MET A 779 0.37 -20.24 -11.02
CA MET A 779 -0.53 -20.13 -9.88
C MET A 779 -1.94 -20.57 -10.25
N LEU A 780 -2.50 -21.44 -9.42
CA LEU A 780 -3.86 -21.95 -9.50
C LEU A 780 -4.72 -21.17 -8.52
N PHE A 781 -5.85 -20.65 -9.00
CA PHE A 781 -6.83 -19.94 -8.18
C PHE A 781 -8.14 -20.70 -8.23
N VAL A 782 -8.72 -20.97 -7.07
CA VAL A 782 -10.01 -21.60 -6.86
C VAL A 782 -10.84 -20.68 -5.97
N SER A 783 -11.80 -19.99 -6.57
CA SER A 783 -12.73 -19.09 -5.87
C SER A 783 -14.17 -19.59 -6.03
N GLY A 784 -15.09 -19.12 -5.18
CA GLY A 784 -16.52 -19.45 -5.27
C GLY A 784 -16.88 -20.93 -5.03
N MET A 785 -15.95 -21.74 -4.51
CA MET A 785 -16.20 -23.15 -4.12
C MET A 785 -16.29 -23.27 -2.60
N HIS A 786 -17.44 -23.73 -2.09
CA HIS A 786 -17.66 -23.98 -0.65
C HIS A 786 -17.38 -25.45 -0.29
N GLY A 787 -16.80 -25.69 0.89
CA GLY A 787 -16.49 -27.03 1.41
C GLY A 787 -15.05 -27.49 1.13
N ARG A 788 -14.77 -28.80 1.35
CA ARG A 788 -13.44 -29.38 1.09
C ARG A 788 -13.21 -29.52 -0.41
N VAL A 789 -12.42 -28.61 -0.97
CA VAL A 789 -12.02 -28.62 -2.38
C VAL A 789 -10.94 -29.68 -2.62
N SER A 790 -11.12 -30.55 -3.61
CA SER A 790 -10.02 -31.35 -4.19
C SER A 790 -9.51 -30.69 -5.46
N LEU A 791 -8.20 -30.47 -5.56
CA LEU A 791 -7.55 -29.88 -6.73
C LEU A 791 -6.55 -30.87 -7.31
N GLN A 792 -6.76 -31.31 -8.55
CA GLN A 792 -5.98 -32.37 -9.20
C GLN A 792 -5.65 -31.98 -10.64
N ILE A 793 -4.50 -32.47 -11.14
CA ILE A 793 -4.00 -32.13 -12.48
C ILE A 793 -3.86 -33.40 -13.31
N TYR A 794 -4.31 -33.35 -14.56
CA TYR A 794 -4.36 -34.47 -15.50
C TYR A 794 -3.65 -34.12 -16.80
N ASN A 795 -3.05 -35.12 -17.46
CA ASN A 795 -2.57 -34.96 -18.84
C ASN A 795 -3.73 -35.17 -19.85
N ILE A 796 -3.45 -34.95 -21.15
CA ILE A 796 -4.46 -35.09 -22.22
C ILE A 796 -5.08 -36.51 -22.34
N ASN A 797 -4.41 -37.54 -21.81
CA ASN A 797 -4.90 -38.92 -21.82
C ASN A 797 -5.77 -39.23 -20.58
N GLY A 798 -6.05 -38.24 -19.74
CA GLY A 798 -6.86 -38.40 -18.52
C GLY A 798 -6.13 -39.04 -17.34
N ARG A 799 -4.79 -39.20 -17.40
CA ARG A 799 -4.00 -39.70 -16.27
C ARG A 799 -3.66 -38.54 -15.33
N MET A 800 -3.96 -38.71 -14.04
CA MET A 800 -3.57 -37.74 -13.00
C MET A 800 -2.04 -37.68 -12.89
N VAL A 801 -1.48 -36.48 -12.98
CA VAL A 801 -0.03 -36.22 -12.88
C VAL A 801 0.35 -35.65 -11.51
N GLU A 802 -0.56 -34.91 -10.86
CA GLU A 802 -0.29 -34.29 -9.56
C GLU A 802 -1.58 -34.02 -8.76
N ASN A 803 -1.47 -34.08 -7.43
CA ASN A 803 -2.57 -33.75 -6.51
C ASN A 803 -2.20 -32.49 -5.71
N MET A 804 -2.81 -31.37 -6.09
CA MET A 804 -2.57 -30.05 -5.48
C MET A 804 -3.42 -29.78 -4.24
N THR A 805 -4.34 -30.70 -3.88
CA THR A 805 -5.23 -30.54 -2.72
C THR A 805 -4.49 -30.19 -1.42
N PRO A 806 -3.36 -30.83 -1.05
CA PRO A 806 -2.62 -30.50 0.17
C PRO A 806 -1.92 -29.13 0.10
N HIS A 807 -1.71 -28.61 -1.10
CA HIS A 807 -1.02 -27.35 -1.37
C HIS A 807 -1.99 -26.17 -1.54
N LEU A 808 -3.30 -26.43 -1.45
CA LEU A 808 -4.33 -25.42 -1.59
C LEU A 808 -4.50 -24.66 -0.27
N VAL A 809 -4.10 -23.39 -0.27
CA VAL A 809 -4.24 -22.47 0.88
C VAL A 809 -5.14 -21.32 0.46
N ASN A 810 -6.29 -21.17 1.12
CA ASN A 810 -7.31 -20.14 0.82
C ASN A 810 -7.72 -20.06 -0.66
N GLY A 811 -7.78 -21.21 -1.34
CA GLY A 811 -8.12 -21.25 -2.77
C GLY A 811 -6.95 -21.03 -3.71
N HIS A 812 -5.72 -20.87 -3.21
CA HIS A 812 -4.52 -20.68 -4.04
C HIS A 812 -3.57 -21.87 -3.94
N ALA A 813 -2.93 -22.26 -5.05
CA ALA A 813 -1.86 -23.25 -5.05
C ALA A 813 -0.82 -22.90 -6.14
N VAL A 814 0.47 -23.01 -5.83
CA VAL A 814 1.54 -22.88 -6.83
C VAL A 814 1.87 -24.25 -7.37
N TRP A 815 1.74 -24.43 -8.69
CA TRP A 815 2.09 -25.68 -9.38
C TRP A 815 3.43 -25.54 -10.10
N ASP A 816 4.41 -26.36 -9.74
CA ASP A 816 5.71 -26.50 -10.43
C ASP A 816 5.71 -27.75 -11.33
N ALA A 817 5.62 -27.53 -12.64
CA ALA A 817 5.60 -28.58 -13.65
C ALA A 817 7.00 -28.87 -14.26
N SER A 818 8.09 -28.51 -13.59
CA SER A 818 9.48 -28.64 -14.10
C SER A 818 9.83 -30.06 -14.56
N LYS A 819 9.24 -31.07 -13.91
CA LYS A 819 9.44 -32.52 -14.20
C LYS A 819 8.50 -33.09 -15.25
N LEU A 820 7.56 -32.31 -15.79
CA LEU A 820 6.56 -32.76 -16.77
C LEU A 820 6.91 -32.28 -18.19
N PRO A 821 6.58 -32.98 -19.28
CA PRO A 821 6.88 -32.54 -20.64
C PRO A 821 6.02 -31.34 -21.07
N SER A 822 6.51 -30.48 -21.98
CA SER A 822 5.69 -29.43 -22.62
C SER A 822 4.41 -30.02 -23.21
N GLY A 823 3.29 -29.34 -23.04
CA GLY A 823 2.01 -29.84 -23.50
C GLY A 823 0.81 -29.26 -22.75
N ILE A 824 -0.37 -29.80 -23.07
CA ILE A 824 -1.64 -29.39 -22.47
C ILE A 824 -1.94 -30.27 -21.26
N TYR A 825 -2.34 -29.63 -20.16
CA TYR A 825 -2.81 -30.26 -18.94
C TYR A 825 -4.20 -29.75 -18.59
N MET A 826 -4.99 -30.57 -17.90
CA MET A 826 -6.32 -30.21 -17.41
C MET A 826 -6.28 -30.19 -15.89
N ILE A 827 -6.56 -29.04 -15.29
CA ILE A 827 -6.69 -28.89 -13.84
C ILE A 827 -8.17 -29.02 -13.50
N LYS A 828 -8.47 -29.84 -12.50
CA LYS A 828 -9.83 -30.13 -12.06
C LYS A 828 -9.96 -29.79 -10.58
N ALA A 829 -10.89 -28.89 -10.25
CA ALA A 829 -11.32 -28.61 -8.88
C ALA A 829 -12.70 -29.24 -8.64
N VAL A 830 -12.88 -29.91 -7.50
CA VAL A 830 -14.16 -30.53 -7.11
C VAL A 830 -14.49 -30.16 -5.67
N ALA A 831 -15.70 -29.69 -5.42
CA ALA A 831 -16.24 -29.50 -4.07
C ALA A 831 -17.74 -29.84 -4.07
N GLY A 832 -18.14 -30.86 -3.29
CA GLY A 832 -19.49 -31.41 -3.35
C GLY A 832 -19.86 -31.85 -4.77
N ASN A 833 -20.96 -31.31 -5.31
CA ASN A 833 -21.44 -31.59 -6.67
C ASN A 833 -20.87 -30.64 -7.74
N ARG A 834 -20.02 -29.67 -7.37
CA ARG A 834 -19.44 -28.70 -8.31
C ARG A 834 -18.09 -29.18 -8.84
N VAL A 835 -17.92 -29.12 -10.16
CA VAL A 835 -16.69 -29.49 -10.86
C VAL A 835 -16.27 -28.34 -11.78
N LEU A 836 -15.05 -27.85 -11.59
CA LEU A 836 -14.42 -26.87 -12.48
C LEU A 836 -13.23 -27.51 -13.19
N VAL A 837 -13.08 -27.21 -14.48
CA VAL A 837 -11.96 -27.68 -15.28
C VAL A 837 -11.34 -26.52 -16.03
N LYS A 838 -10.01 -26.37 -15.96
CA LYS A 838 -9.26 -25.34 -16.68
C LYS A 838 -8.09 -25.98 -17.42
N ARG A 839 -7.92 -25.58 -18.68
CA ARG A 839 -6.79 -25.97 -19.53
C ARG A 839 -5.56 -25.17 -19.15
N ALA A 840 -4.43 -25.83 -18.92
CA ALA A 840 -3.11 -25.23 -18.73
C ALA A 840 -2.15 -25.67 -19.84
N VAL A 841 -1.28 -24.77 -20.30
CA VAL A 841 -0.33 -25.02 -21.39
C VAL A 841 1.08 -24.80 -20.85
N LEU A 842 1.82 -25.89 -20.66
CA LEU A 842 3.23 -25.86 -20.27
C LEU A 842 4.09 -25.72 -21.53
N VAL A 843 4.95 -24.70 -21.58
CA VAL A 843 5.88 -24.45 -22.69
C VAL A 843 7.28 -24.38 -22.11
N LYS A 844 8.10 -25.41 -22.30
CA LYS A 844 9.52 -25.39 -21.91
C LYS A 844 10.39 -24.62 -22.88
#